data_AF-A0A7N2L2M4-F1
#
_entry.id   AF-A0A7N2L2M4-F1
#
_cell.length_a   1.000
_cell.length_b   1.000
_cell.length_c   1.000
_cell.angle_alpha   90.00
_cell.angle_beta   90.00
_cell.angle_gamma   90.00
#
_symmetry.space_group_name_H-M   'P 1'
#
loop_
_entity.id
_entity.type
_entity.pdbx_description
1 polymer ?
#
loop_
_entity_poly.entity_id
_entity_poly.type
_entity_poly.pdbx_seq_one_letter_code
_entity_poly.pdbx_strand_id
1 'polypeptide(L)'
;MATGDSNSRKDIAWKYAYLANQNNKNDLTCNFCGKVAKGGAYRLKQHLVGGYRAIVGCQKCPEHVKEEVNQYMLRKKTEKEQVNLMAEFDDMAFDEEEDEVAEIDARGKRVQNVGGSGTSKKKPRHVGPMDAFVSPKSAQMGKSGKGVQTTINDAYKKELREKACVDIARWMYEAAIPFNAVNYDSFNAAIQSIGRYGIGMKPPSYHEVRVPLLKKEVVHTNDIMKSHKEEWARTGCSIMSDGWKDKSHRSLINFLVNCSKGSMFIESIDASSYMKTGERMFQLLDNMVEKIGEDKVIQVITDNDSSYVMAGRLLEAKRPHLYWTPCAAHCLDLMLEDIAKLPTIMRTIKRAIELTGYIYNRTGLINMMRQFTGQRNLLRPAKTRFATSFLTLSSIHKQKESLRKMFTSKDWTRSKWAKELTGKRVAQTILMATFWNTVVYSLKVSGPIVRVLRLVDGEKRPAMGYIYEAMDRAKEAIEKSFNGREERYKEIFEIIDRRWDCQLHRPLHAAGYFLNPEFFYDNRSEIERDEEVMAGLYKCIQRLVPNINQQDKILEELTSYKREEGLFGLEMAKRQRKKKAPADWWSAYGASTPSLQQFAVKVLILTCSSSGCERNWSMFEHVHSKKRNRLAQSRMNDLVYIKYNRALKRRYNLRDTIDPISLKDVDDSNEWLIGRVEEDEVEEFAEDDLVFNDDILTWGNVARASGVEEERFNFRSRMGTLGQATGSSSSSHHAPHDGDEEDEENDEGYKSCDENDDGPLLDEDDDDYVD
;
A
#
# COMPACT_ATOMS: atom_id res chain seq x y z
N MET A 1 -47.04 44.98 23.66
CA MET A 1 -46.96 43.66 22.97
C MET A 1 -46.42 43.92 21.57
N ALA A 2 -45.50 43.15 21.00
CA ALA A 2 -44.59 42.16 21.58
C ALA A 2 -43.25 42.22 20.81
N THR A 3 -42.15 41.87 21.48
CA THR A 3 -40.78 42.15 20.99
C THR A 3 -40.08 40.93 20.40
N GLY A 4 -39.51 41.07 19.19
CA GLY A 4 -38.25 40.42 18.79
C GLY A 4 -38.27 38.95 18.37
N ASP A 5 -38.36 38.69 17.06
CA ASP A 5 -37.59 37.60 16.41
C ASP A 5 -36.54 38.22 15.48
N SER A 6 -35.38 38.55 16.04
CA SER A 6 -34.26 39.16 15.32
C SER A 6 -33.21 38.15 14.83
N ASN A 7 -33.40 36.85 15.07
CA ASN A 7 -32.32 35.86 14.94
C ASN A 7 -32.34 35.07 13.62
N SER A 8 -33.35 35.27 12.76
CA SER A 8 -33.63 34.47 11.57
C SER A 8 -33.05 35.01 10.23
N ARG A 9 -32.39 36.17 10.20
CA ARG A 9 -31.91 36.84 8.96
C ARG A 9 -30.38 37.04 8.89
N LYS A 10 -29.60 35.95 8.93
CA LYS A 10 -28.12 35.97 8.82
C LYS A 10 -27.56 35.84 7.37
N ASP A 11 -28.42 35.70 6.36
CA ASP A 11 -28.00 35.62 4.95
C ASP A 11 -28.09 36.99 4.25
N ILE A 12 -27.03 37.39 3.54
CA ILE A 12 -26.94 38.64 2.78
C ILE A 12 -28.10 38.85 1.80
N ALA A 13 -28.70 37.78 1.30
CA ALA A 13 -29.80 37.83 0.33
C ALA A 13 -31.01 38.66 0.84
N TRP A 14 -31.21 38.71 2.16
CA TRP A 14 -32.28 39.48 2.81
C TRP A 14 -32.10 41.01 2.75
N LYS A 15 -30.91 41.52 2.37
CA LYS A 15 -30.73 42.95 2.05
C LYS A 15 -31.44 43.35 0.75
N TYR A 16 -31.59 42.42 -0.20
CA TYR A 16 -31.92 42.71 -1.60
C TYR A 16 -33.22 42.03 -2.09
N ALA A 17 -34.00 41.48 -1.16
CA ALA A 17 -35.31 40.89 -1.44
C ALA A 17 -36.24 40.90 -0.22
N TYR A 18 -37.53 40.78 -0.49
CA TYR A 18 -38.59 40.49 0.48
C TYR A 18 -39.29 39.15 0.14
N LEU A 19 -40.10 38.65 1.08
CA LEU A 19 -40.93 37.45 0.85
C LEU A 19 -42.04 37.75 -0.15
N ALA A 20 -42.18 36.92 -1.19
CA ALA A 20 -43.32 36.99 -2.11
C ALA A 20 -44.65 36.61 -1.43
N ASN A 21 -44.59 35.80 -0.36
CA ASN A 21 -45.71 35.44 0.50
C ASN A 21 -45.18 35.23 1.93
N GLN A 22 -45.81 35.86 2.93
CA GLN A 22 -45.39 35.73 4.34
C GLN A 22 -45.43 34.28 4.84
N ASN A 23 -46.29 33.43 4.25
CA ASN A 23 -46.44 32.02 4.61
C ASN A 23 -45.45 31.07 3.87
N ASN A 24 -44.69 31.54 2.87
CA ASN A 24 -43.71 30.70 2.16
C ASN A 24 -42.29 31.29 2.19
N LYS A 25 -41.44 30.76 3.07
CA LYS A 25 -40.03 31.17 3.23
C LYS A 25 -39.13 30.88 2.00
N ASN A 26 -39.61 30.11 1.02
CA ASN A 26 -38.84 29.72 -0.16
C ASN A 26 -39.05 30.59 -1.41
N ASP A 27 -40.01 31.52 -1.42
CA ASP A 27 -40.27 32.42 -2.55
C ASP A 27 -39.85 33.86 -2.21
N LEU A 28 -38.76 34.33 -2.82
CA LEU A 28 -38.18 35.67 -2.57
C LEU A 28 -38.28 36.57 -3.82
N THR A 29 -38.75 37.80 -3.65
CA THR A 29 -38.89 38.79 -4.71
C THR A 29 -37.66 39.70 -4.77
N CYS A 30 -36.96 39.73 -5.90
CA CYS A 30 -35.77 40.57 -6.12
C CYS A 30 -36.13 42.06 -6.19
N ASN A 31 -35.56 42.89 -5.30
CA ASN A 31 -35.86 44.32 -5.20
C ASN A 31 -35.61 45.11 -6.50
N PHE A 32 -34.65 44.69 -7.33
CA PHE A 32 -34.25 45.43 -8.53
C PHE A 32 -35.11 45.17 -9.77
N CYS A 33 -35.80 44.03 -9.84
CA CYS A 33 -36.54 43.63 -11.05
C CYS A 33 -37.90 42.97 -10.81
N GLY A 34 -38.34 42.82 -9.55
CA GLY A 34 -39.63 42.21 -9.21
C GLY A 34 -39.74 40.70 -9.47
N LYS A 35 -38.67 40.05 -9.96
CA LYS A 35 -38.70 38.60 -10.25
C LYS A 35 -38.68 37.78 -8.96
N VAL A 36 -39.62 36.83 -8.85
CA VAL A 36 -39.67 35.86 -7.76
C VAL A 36 -38.70 34.71 -8.04
N ALA A 37 -37.75 34.50 -7.13
CA ALA A 37 -36.83 33.37 -7.11
C ALA A 37 -37.42 32.25 -6.24
N LYS A 38 -37.95 31.21 -6.88
CA LYS A 38 -38.47 30.00 -6.20
C LYS A 38 -37.32 29.07 -5.81
N GLY A 39 -37.08 28.92 -4.51
CA GLY A 39 -35.96 28.15 -3.94
C GLY A 39 -35.00 28.97 -3.06
N GLY A 40 -35.51 29.99 -2.38
CA GLY A 40 -34.86 30.67 -1.26
C GLY A 40 -33.62 31.50 -1.60
N ALA A 41 -32.91 31.89 -0.54
CA ALA A 41 -31.78 32.84 -0.60
C ALA A 41 -30.67 32.43 -1.57
N TYR A 42 -30.43 31.12 -1.74
CA TYR A 42 -29.39 30.60 -2.63
C TYR A 42 -29.66 30.95 -4.11
N ARG A 43 -30.86 30.62 -4.62
CA ARG A 43 -31.23 30.92 -6.01
C ARG A 43 -31.38 32.42 -6.27
N LEU A 44 -31.80 33.18 -5.26
CA LEU A 44 -31.84 34.64 -5.33
C LEU A 44 -30.43 35.24 -5.53
N LYS A 45 -29.42 34.76 -4.80
CA LYS A 45 -28.03 35.23 -4.97
C LYS A 45 -27.47 34.89 -6.34
N GLN A 46 -27.76 33.70 -6.87
CA GLN A 46 -27.42 33.32 -8.25
C GLN A 46 -28.12 34.21 -9.30
N HIS A 47 -29.37 34.63 -9.04
CA HIS A 47 -30.07 35.60 -9.89
C HIS A 47 -29.46 37.01 -9.82
N LEU A 48 -29.04 37.48 -8.63
CA LEU A 48 -28.40 38.79 -8.47
C LEU A 48 -27.05 38.86 -9.19
N VAL A 49 -26.18 37.86 -9.01
CA VAL A 49 -24.83 37.82 -9.61
C VAL A 49 -24.90 37.51 -11.11
N GLY A 50 -25.77 36.61 -11.56
CA GLY A 50 -25.85 36.16 -12.95
C GLY A 50 -24.81 35.10 -13.32
N GLY A 51 -24.73 34.75 -14.61
CA GLY A 51 -23.78 33.76 -15.15
C GLY A 51 -24.19 32.27 -15.03
N TYR A 52 -25.24 31.94 -14.28
CA TYR A 52 -25.66 30.56 -14.04
C TYR A 52 -26.60 30.01 -15.14
N ARG A 53 -26.22 28.91 -15.81
CA ARG A 53 -26.96 28.31 -16.95
C ARG A 53 -28.46 28.05 -16.69
N ALA A 54 -28.84 27.77 -15.43
CA ALA A 54 -30.22 27.47 -15.05
C ALA A 54 -31.02 28.69 -14.50
N ILE A 55 -30.40 29.87 -14.36
CA ILE A 55 -31.01 31.04 -13.71
C ILE A 55 -30.66 32.31 -14.49
N VAL A 56 -31.66 32.89 -15.16
CA VAL A 56 -31.54 34.20 -15.83
C VAL A 56 -31.17 35.27 -14.81
N GLY A 57 -30.03 35.92 -15.00
CA GLY A 57 -29.48 36.97 -14.13
C GLY A 57 -30.29 38.27 -14.12
N CYS A 58 -30.04 39.10 -13.13
CA CYS A 58 -30.77 40.35 -12.90
C CYS A 58 -30.18 41.52 -13.69
N GLN A 59 -30.81 41.85 -14.83
CA GLN A 59 -30.40 42.96 -15.71
C GLN A 59 -30.59 44.37 -15.11
N LYS A 60 -31.07 44.47 -13.86
CA LYS A 60 -31.27 45.74 -13.13
C LYS A 60 -30.48 45.81 -11.81
N CYS A 61 -29.68 44.79 -11.49
CA CYS A 61 -28.86 44.77 -10.27
C CYS A 61 -27.60 45.63 -10.45
N PRO A 62 -27.33 46.64 -9.59
CA PRO A 62 -26.11 47.45 -9.67
C PRO A 62 -24.84 46.63 -9.44
N GLU A 63 -23.75 46.96 -10.13
CA GLU A 63 -22.51 46.16 -10.10
C GLU A 63 -21.94 45.94 -8.70
N HIS A 64 -21.96 46.97 -7.84
CA HIS A 64 -21.48 46.86 -6.46
C HIS A 64 -22.28 45.85 -5.62
N VAL A 65 -23.56 45.64 -5.93
CA VAL A 65 -24.41 44.65 -5.25
C VAL A 65 -24.10 43.24 -5.75
N LYS A 66 -23.82 43.09 -7.06
CA LYS A 66 -23.33 41.81 -7.60
C LYS A 66 -22.03 41.42 -6.93
N GLU A 67 -21.10 42.38 -6.80
CA GLU A 67 -19.78 42.15 -6.21
C GLU A 67 -19.87 41.80 -4.72
N GLU A 68 -20.63 42.53 -3.90
CA GLU A 68 -20.81 42.20 -2.48
C GLU A 68 -21.42 40.79 -2.29
N VAL A 69 -22.44 40.45 -3.10
CA VAL A 69 -23.08 39.13 -3.05
C VAL A 69 -22.14 38.02 -3.56
N ASN A 70 -21.32 38.29 -4.58
CA ASN A 70 -20.32 37.37 -5.11
C ASN A 70 -19.23 37.10 -4.06
N GLN A 71 -18.67 38.13 -3.42
CA GLN A 71 -17.69 38.00 -2.34
C GLN A 71 -18.25 37.26 -1.12
N TYR A 72 -19.51 37.50 -0.73
CA TYR A 72 -20.17 36.72 0.32
C TYR A 72 -20.30 35.23 -0.06
N MET A 73 -20.67 34.94 -1.32
CA MET A 73 -20.78 33.57 -1.82
C MET A 73 -19.42 32.87 -1.91
N LEU A 74 -18.36 33.59 -2.33
CA LEU A 74 -16.99 33.10 -2.34
C LEU A 74 -16.50 32.81 -0.92
N ARG A 75 -16.68 33.72 0.05
CA ARG A 75 -16.28 33.47 1.44
C ARG A 75 -17.07 32.33 2.07
N LYS A 76 -18.38 32.23 1.84
CA LYS A 76 -19.18 31.07 2.31
C LYS A 76 -18.83 29.77 1.58
N LYS A 77 -18.28 29.84 0.37
CA LYS A 77 -17.70 28.69 -0.31
C LYS A 77 -16.38 28.29 0.33
N THR A 78 -15.44 29.20 0.57
CA THR A 78 -14.14 28.87 1.19
C THR A 78 -14.27 28.46 2.66
N GLU A 79 -15.18 29.05 3.43
CA GLU A 79 -15.56 28.55 4.77
C GLU A 79 -16.07 27.10 4.71
N LYS A 80 -16.87 26.75 3.69
CA LYS A 80 -17.35 25.37 3.49
C LYS A 80 -16.25 24.45 2.98
N GLU A 81 -15.33 24.93 2.14
CA GLU A 81 -14.16 24.18 1.67
C GLU A 81 -13.17 23.91 2.81
N GLN A 82 -13.02 24.81 3.79
CA GLN A 82 -12.26 24.54 5.02
C GLN A 82 -12.92 23.49 5.92
N VAL A 83 -14.25 23.47 6.01
CA VAL A 83 -14.99 22.40 6.72
C VAL A 83 -14.91 21.08 5.95
N ASN A 84 -14.96 21.11 4.62
CA ASN A 84 -14.74 19.93 3.78
C ASN A 84 -13.29 19.42 3.87
N LEU A 85 -12.28 20.28 4.02
CA LEU A 85 -10.88 19.89 4.28
C LEU A 85 -10.70 19.20 5.64
N MET A 86 -11.62 19.38 6.60
CA MET A 86 -11.71 18.53 7.80
C MET A 86 -12.45 17.21 7.54
N ALA A 87 -13.38 17.17 6.57
CA ALA A 87 -14.13 15.98 6.15
C ALA A 87 -13.38 15.10 5.12
N GLU A 88 -12.34 15.59 4.45
CA GLU A 88 -11.40 14.78 3.65
C GLU A 88 -10.60 13.77 4.50
N PHE A 89 -10.75 13.81 5.83
CA PHE A 89 -10.32 12.76 6.76
C PHE A 89 -11.32 11.59 6.88
N ASP A 90 -12.55 11.74 6.36
CA ASP A 90 -13.61 10.73 6.32
C ASP A 90 -13.85 10.18 4.90
N ASP A 91 -13.93 11.03 3.86
CA ASP A 91 -14.32 10.63 2.49
C ASP A 91 -13.17 10.07 1.60
N MET A 92 -12.18 9.38 2.19
CA MET A 92 -11.24 8.52 1.47
C MET A 92 -11.18 7.12 2.09
N ALA A 93 -12.36 6.52 2.26
CA ALA A 93 -12.54 5.15 2.71
C ALA A 93 -13.68 4.46 1.94
N PHE A 94 -13.37 4.08 0.69
CA PHE A 94 -14.21 3.30 -0.24
C PHE A 94 -15.42 4.08 -0.79
N ASP A 95 -15.33 4.47 -2.07
CA ASP A 95 -16.53 4.52 -2.91
C ASP A 95 -17.08 3.10 -3.02
N GLU A 96 -18.38 2.98 -2.80
CA GLU A 96 -19.14 1.73 -2.93
C GLU A 96 -19.75 1.69 -4.35
N GLU A 97 -19.20 0.87 -5.26
CA GLU A 97 -20.01 0.34 -6.36
C GLU A 97 -20.81 -0.85 -5.81
N GLU A 98 -22.06 -0.59 -5.41
CA GLU A 98 -23.03 -1.66 -5.13
C GLU A 98 -23.54 -2.28 -6.45
N ASP A 99 -23.66 -3.60 -6.50
CA ASP A 99 -24.23 -4.35 -7.63
C ASP A 99 -25.77 -4.13 -7.75
N GLU A 100 -26.21 -2.96 -8.25
CA GLU A 100 -27.61 -2.77 -8.66
C GLU A 100 -27.88 -3.45 -10.02
N VAL A 101 -28.60 -4.58 -9.99
CA VAL A 101 -29.03 -5.32 -11.18
C VAL A 101 -30.20 -4.59 -11.86
N ALA A 102 -29.87 -3.61 -12.71
CA ALA A 102 -30.86 -2.82 -13.44
C ALA A 102 -31.53 -3.61 -14.59
N GLU A 103 -32.75 -4.13 -14.34
CA GLU A 103 -33.62 -4.61 -15.41
C GLU A 103 -34.11 -3.45 -16.30
N ILE A 104 -33.99 -3.61 -17.63
CA ILE A 104 -34.49 -2.64 -18.62
C ILE A 104 -35.56 -3.30 -19.49
N ASP A 105 -36.83 -3.25 -19.07
CA ASP A 105 -37.96 -3.48 -19.99
C ASP A 105 -38.21 -2.22 -20.85
N ALA A 106 -38.48 -2.42 -22.14
CA ALA A 106 -38.43 -1.37 -23.15
C ALA A 106 -39.62 -1.44 -24.11
N ARG A 107 -40.67 -0.63 -23.87
CA ARG A 107 -41.91 -0.65 -24.68
C ARG A 107 -42.51 0.72 -25.04
N GLY A 108 -42.25 1.13 -26.28
CA GLY A 108 -43.22 1.84 -27.14
C GLY A 108 -43.14 3.38 -27.18
N LYS A 109 -43.62 4.05 -28.23
CA LYS A 109 -44.28 3.58 -29.49
C LYS A 109 -43.98 4.54 -30.67
N ARG A 110 -43.82 3.94 -31.86
CA ARG A 110 -44.25 4.32 -33.26
C ARG A 110 -44.40 5.81 -33.64
N VAL A 111 -43.97 6.22 -34.84
CA VAL A 111 -44.75 6.34 -36.13
C VAL A 111 -43.79 6.96 -37.19
N GLN A 112 -43.75 6.73 -38.53
CA GLN A 112 -44.58 6.03 -39.54
C GLN A 112 -43.74 5.62 -40.82
N ASN A 113 -44.34 4.82 -41.73
CA ASN A 113 -44.35 4.83 -43.23
C ASN A 113 -43.25 5.52 -44.12
N VAL A 114 -42.94 5.11 -45.38
CA VAL A 114 -43.40 3.99 -46.27
C VAL A 114 -42.43 3.73 -47.47
N GLY A 115 -42.40 2.49 -48.00
CA GLY A 115 -42.08 2.13 -49.41
C GLY A 115 -40.59 1.92 -49.80
N GLY A 116 -40.22 0.98 -50.70
CA GLY A 116 -40.98 -0.11 -51.34
C GLY A 116 -40.20 -0.88 -52.46
N SER A 117 -40.63 -2.10 -52.80
CA SER A 117 -40.10 -3.00 -53.88
C SER A 117 -38.69 -3.62 -53.67
N GLY A 118 -38.33 -4.83 -54.15
CA GLY A 118 -39.11 -5.87 -54.85
C GLY A 118 -38.33 -7.19 -55.12
N THR A 119 -39.04 -8.34 -55.00
CA THR A 119 -38.78 -9.71 -55.54
C THR A 119 -37.40 -10.16 -56.05
N SER A 120 -36.86 -11.28 -55.49
CA SER A 120 -36.67 -12.57 -56.21
C SER A 120 -35.94 -13.67 -55.39
N LYS A 121 -36.17 -14.95 -55.70
CA LYS A 121 -35.53 -16.12 -55.04
C LYS A 121 -34.42 -16.75 -55.91
N LYS A 122 -33.21 -16.92 -55.36
CA LYS A 122 -32.26 -18.02 -55.72
C LYS A 122 -31.45 -18.44 -54.48
N LYS A 123 -31.21 -19.75 -54.27
CA LYS A 123 -30.26 -20.28 -53.28
C LYS A 123 -28.85 -20.33 -53.88
N PRO A 124 -27.79 -20.13 -53.07
CA PRO A 124 -26.63 -21.01 -53.20
C PRO A 124 -25.93 -21.39 -51.89
N ARG A 125 -25.54 -22.68 -51.83
CA ARG A 125 -24.34 -23.28 -51.22
C ARG A 125 -24.04 -23.15 -49.71
N HIS A 126 -23.46 -24.25 -49.21
CA HIS A 126 -22.81 -24.39 -47.90
C HIS A 126 -21.45 -23.69 -47.93
N VAL A 127 -21.16 -22.83 -46.95
CA VAL A 127 -19.84 -22.20 -46.77
C VAL A 127 -18.96 -23.11 -45.92
N GLY A 128 -17.66 -23.18 -46.22
CA GLY A 128 -16.69 -24.05 -45.53
C GLY A 128 -15.66 -23.28 -44.71
N PRO A 129 -14.78 -23.96 -43.93
CA PRO A 129 -13.92 -23.30 -42.94
C PRO A 129 -12.78 -22.41 -43.47
N MET A 130 -12.61 -22.23 -44.79
CA MET A 130 -11.43 -21.55 -45.37
C MET A 130 -11.63 -20.09 -45.80
N ASP A 131 -12.84 -19.55 -45.79
CA ASP A 131 -13.12 -18.14 -46.19
C ASP A 131 -12.68 -17.10 -45.13
N ALA A 132 -11.69 -17.43 -44.30
CA ALA A 132 -11.24 -16.65 -43.15
C ALA A 132 -10.05 -15.68 -43.44
N PHE A 133 -9.46 -15.70 -44.64
CA PHE A 133 -8.14 -15.09 -44.90
C PHE A 133 -8.03 -14.25 -46.21
N VAL A 134 -8.80 -13.16 -46.36
CA VAL A 134 -8.43 -12.06 -47.29
C VAL A 134 -8.67 -10.65 -46.72
N SER A 135 -7.74 -10.22 -45.86
CA SER A 135 -7.23 -8.83 -45.72
C SER A 135 -8.14 -7.67 -45.23
N PRO A 136 -7.57 -6.54 -44.74
CA PRO A 136 -8.22 -5.67 -43.75
C PRO A 136 -8.39 -4.17 -44.13
N LYS A 137 -9.18 -3.44 -43.32
CA LYS A 137 -9.14 -1.97 -43.05
C LYS A 137 -10.06 -1.70 -41.84
N SER A 138 -9.60 -1.19 -40.70
CA SER A 138 -9.09 0.16 -40.34
C SER A 138 -10.19 1.11 -39.84
N ALA A 139 -9.90 1.87 -38.79
CA ALA A 139 -10.90 2.53 -37.93
C ALA A 139 -11.65 3.74 -38.55
N GLN A 140 -12.89 3.96 -38.08
CA GLN A 140 -13.47 5.30 -37.94
C GLN A 140 -14.56 5.33 -36.85
N MET A 141 -14.76 6.50 -36.23
CA MET A 141 -15.83 6.75 -35.24
C MET A 141 -17.16 7.07 -35.94
N GLY A 142 -18.29 6.62 -35.38
CA GLY A 142 -19.58 7.26 -35.71
C GLY A 142 -20.86 6.45 -35.48
N LYS A 143 -21.62 6.84 -34.44
CA LYS A 143 -23.09 6.76 -34.34
C LYS A 143 -23.81 5.58 -35.03
N SER A 144 -24.38 4.67 -34.24
CA SER A 144 -25.79 4.79 -33.80
C SER A 144 -26.29 3.53 -33.11
N GLY A 145 -27.15 3.69 -32.11
CA GLY A 145 -27.88 2.57 -31.52
C GLY A 145 -28.92 2.04 -32.50
N LYS A 146 -28.73 0.82 -32.99
CA LYS A 146 -29.79 -0.02 -33.54
C LYS A 146 -29.83 -1.29 -32.70
N GLY A 147 -31.03 -1.68 -32.26
CA GLY A 147 -31.19 -2.88 -31.44
C GLY A 147 -30.65 -4.10 -32.19
N VAL A 148 -29.70 -4.80 -31.57
CA VAL A 148 -29.30 -6.12 -32.04
C VAL A 148 -30.52 -7.02 -31.84
N GLN A 149 -31.21 -7.34 -32.94
CA GLN A 149 -32.15 -8.46 -32.94
C GLN A 149 -31.33 -9.67 -32.51
N THR A 150 -31.64 -10.25 -31.35
CA THR A 150 -31.01 -11.48 -30.87
C THR A 150 -31.29 -12.57 -31.88
N THR A 151 -30.30 -12.84 -32.74
CA THR A 151 -30.43 -13.88 -33.75
C THR A 151 -30.41 -15.24 -33.05
N ILE A 152 -30.82 -16.30 -33.76
CA ILE A 152 -30.63 -17.68 -33.25
C ILE A 152 -29.16 -17.92 -32.89
N ASN A 153 -28.23 -17.29 -33.62
CA ASN A 153 -26.79 -17.32 -33.34
C ASN A 153 -26.43 -16.63 -32.01
N ASP A 154 -27.16 -15.60 -31.58
CA ASP A 154 -26.88 -14.89 -30.31
C ASP A 154 -27.54 -15.56 -29.10
N ALA A 155 -28.72 -16.17 -29.28
CA ALA A 155 -29.30 -17.08 -28.30
C ALA A 155 -28.41 -18.31 -28.09
N TYR A 156 -27.94 -18.93 -29.17
CA TYR A 156 -27.02 -20.06 -29.14
C TYR A 156 -25.65 -19.70 -28.53
N LYS A 157 -25.10 -18.50 -28.82
CA LYS A 157 -23.91 -17.99 -28.12
C LYS A 157 -24.15 -17.77 -26.63
N LYS A 158 -25.35 -17.34 -26.21
CA LYS A 158 -25.68 -17.21 -24.78
C LYS A 158 -25.66 -18.57 -24.09
N GLU A 159 -26.32 -19.58 -24.67
CA GLU A 159 -26.34 -20.95 -24.17
C GLU A 159 -24.93 -21.58 -24.11
N LEU A 160 -24.14 -21.44 -25.18
CA LEU A 160 -22.74 -21.89 -25.21
C LEU A 160 -21.87 -21.18 -24.17
N ARG A 161 -22.04 -19.86 -23.98
CA ARG A 161 -21.33 -19.11 -22.94
C ARG A 161 -21.74 -19.58 -21.55
N GLU A 162 -23.04 -19.77 -21.31
CA GLU A 162 -23.58 -20.22 -20.03
C GLU A 162 -23.01 -21.60 -19.65
N LYS A 163 -23.03 -22.56 -20.59
CA LYS A 163 -22.40 -23.86 -20.40
C LYS A 163 -20.90 -23.74 -20.13
N ALA A 164 -20.17 -22.96 -20.93
CA ALA A 164 -18.73 -22.76 -20.72
C ALA A 164 -18.42 -22.15 -19.35
N CYS A 165 -19.21 -21.17 -18.88
CA CYS A 165 -19.07 -20.59 -17.55
C CYS A 165 -19.36 -21.61 -16.44
N VAL A 166 -20.37 -22.47 -16.59
CA VAL A 166 -20.68 -23.54 -15.62
C VAL A 166 -19.56 -24.60 -15.55
N ASP A 167 -19.03 -25.03 -16.69
CA ASP A 167 -17.96 -26.03 -16.73
C ASP A 167 -16.62 -25.46 -16.21
N ILE A 168 -16.33 -24.17 -16.46
CA ILE A 168 -15.22 -23.43 -15.83
C ILE A 168 -15.40 -23.34 -14.31
N ALA A 169 -16.59 -22.96 -13.84
CA ALA A 169 -16.88 -22.83 -12.42
C ALA A 169 -16.73 -24.18 -11.69
N ARG A 170 -17.23 -25.27 -12.29
CA ARG A 170 -17.04 -26.63 -11.76
C ARG A 170 -15.56 -26.96 -11.59
N TRP A 171 -14.74 -26.74 -12.63
CA TRP A 171 -13.29 -26.95 -12.53
C TRP A 171 -12.64 -26.10 -11.43
N MET A 172 -13.04 -24.83 -11.28
CA MET A 172 -12.54 -23.97 -10.19
C MET A 172 -12.92 -24.50 -8.81
N TYR A 173 -14.14 -25.02 -8.63
CA TYR A 173 -14.59 -25.61 -7.36
C TYR A 173 -13.84 -26.91 -7.04
N GLU A 174 -13.72 -27.83 -8.02
CA GLU A 174 -13.01 -29.11 -7.86
C GLU A 174 -11.51 -28.92 -7.56
N ALA A 175 -10.86 -27.97 -8.23
CA ALA A 175 -9.45 -27.66 -8.00
C ALA A 175 -9.19 -26.67 -6.85
N ALA A 176 -10.24 -26.19 -6.17
CA ALA A 176 -10.21 -25.17 -5.12
C ALA A 176 -9.45 -23.87 -5.52
N ILE A 177 -9.74 -23.37 -6.72
CA ILE A 177 -9.18 -22.12 -7.25
C ILE A 177 -9.93 -20.92 -6.64
N PRO A 178 -9.23 -19.92 -6.06
CA PRO A 178 -9.86 -18.70 -5.56
C PRO A 178 -10.67 -17.98 -6.63
N PHE A 179 -11.86 -17.46 -6.28
CA PHE A 179 -12.74 -16.80 -7.25
C PHE A 179 -12.10 -15.55 -7.87
N ASN A 180 -11.16 -14.88 -7.18
CA ASN A 180 -10.42 -13.74 -7.71
C ASN A 180 -9.56 -14.09 -8.96
N ALA A 181 -9.31 -15.37 -9.24
CA ALA A 181 -8.51 -15.80 -10.39
C ALA A 181 -9.13 -15.42 -11.75
N VAL A 182 -10.45 -15.26 -11.86
CA VAL A 182 -11.09 -14.83 -13.12
C VAL A 182 -10.80 -13.37 -13.48
N ASN A 183 -10.44 -12.55 -12.48
CA ASN A 183 -10.10 -11.13 -12.66
C ASN A 183 -8.67 -10.94 -13.19
N TYR A 184 -7.90 -12.02 -13.40
CA TYR A 184 -6.54 -11.96 -13.91
C TYR A 184 -6.57 -11.78 -15.44
N ASP A 185 -5.82 -10.82 -16.00
CA ASP A 185 -5.72 -10.59 -17.46
C ASP A 185 -5.36 -11.87 -18.25
N SER A 186 -4.53 -12.71 -17.64
CA SER A 186 -4.10 -14.01 -18.17
C SER A 186 -5.25 -15.00 -18.33
N PHE A 187 -6.32 -14.90 -17.53
CA PHE A 187 -7.52 -15.71 -17.71
C PHE A 187 -8.29 -15.27 -18.96
N ASN A 188 -8.51 -13.96 -19.12
CA ASN A 188 -9.11 -13.41 -20.35
C ASN A 188 -8.30 -13.77 -21.61
N ALA A 189 -6.97 -13.72 -21.53
CA ALA A 189 -6.07 -14.14 -22.61
C ALA A 189 -6.15 -15.65 -22.92
N ALA A 190 -6.30 -16.50 -21.90
CA ALA A 190 -6.49 -17.94 -22.07
C ALA A 190 -7.83 -18.26 -22.75
N ILE A 191 -8.94 -17.66 -22.28
CA ILE A 191 -10.26 -17.83 -22.89
C ILE A 191 -10.26 -17.37 -24.36
N GLN A 192 -9.62 -16.24 -24.69
CA GLN A 192 -9.46 -15.81 -26.08
C GLN A 192 -8.63 -16.79 -26.91
N SER A 193 -7.54 -17.34 -26.36
CA SER A 193 -6.68 -18.29 -27.08
C SER A 193 -7.41 -19.62 -27.37
N ILE A 194 -8.16 -20.15 -26.39
CA ILE A 194 -9.01 -21.34 -26.57
C ILE A 194 -10.10 -21.05 -27.61
N GLY A 195 -10.78 -19.90 -27.52
CA GLY A 195 -11.80 -19.49 -28.48
C GLY A 195 -11.28 -19.28 -29.91
N ARG A 196 -10.01 -18.89 -30.09
CA ARG A 196 -9.34 -18.77 -31.40
C ARG A 196 -8.92 -20.12 -31.98
N TYR A 197 -8.58 -21.10 -31.14
CA TYR A 197 -8.31 -22.48 -31.60
C TYR A 197 -9.61 -23.19 -31.99
N GLY A 198 -10.66 -23.04 -31.18
CA GLY A 198 -11.96 -23.65 -31.40
C GLY A 198 -12.06 -25.11 -30.93
N ILE A 199 -13.05 -25.83 -31.49
CA ILE A 199 -13.39 -27.20 -31.10
C ILE A 199 -12.27 -28.17 -31.50
N GLY A 200 -11.88 -29.05 -30.58
CA GLY A 200 -10.81 -30.04 -30.80
C GLY A 200 -9.48 -29.70 -30.12
N MET A 201 -9.37 -28.54 -29.45
CA MET A 201 -8.23 -28.21 -28.60
C MET A 201 -8.06 -29.26 -27.49
N LYS A 202 -6.90 -29.93 -27.44
CA LYS A 202 -6.54 -30.81 -26.32
C LYS A 202 -5.99 -29.95 -25.18
N PRO A 203 -6.43 -30.15 -23.92
CA PRO A 203 -5.87 -29.44 -22.79
C PRO A 203 -4.38 -29.81 -22.61
N PRO A 204 -3.53 -28.87 -22.15
CA PRO A 204 -2.11 -29.14 -21.96
C PRO A 204 -1.90 -30.18 -20.85
N SER A 205 -0.98 -31.11 -21.05
CA SER A 205 -0.66 -32.14 -20.06
C SER A 205 0.07 -31.56 -18.84
N TYR A 206 0.02 -32.30 -17.72
CA TYR A 206 0.77 -31.97 -16.51
C TYR A 206 2.28 -31.80 -16.77
N HIS A 207 2.85 -32.60 -17.69
CA HIS A 207 4.26 -32.46 -18.08
C HIS A 207 4.50 -31.15 -18.85
N GLU A 208 3.67 -30.83 -19.84
CA GLU A 208 3.80 -29.60 -20.62
C GLU A 208 3.73 -28.34 -19.75
N VAL A 209 2.75 -28.29 -18.84
CA VAL A 209 2.60 -27.16 -17.90
C VAL A 209 3.83 -27.02 -17.00
N ARG A 210 4.34 -28.14 -16.44
CA ARG A 210 5.42 -28.07 -15.42
C ARG A 210 6.83 -27.94 -15.98
N VAL A 211 7.07 -28.15 -17.28
CA VAL A 211 8.41 -28.05 -17.90
C VAL A 211 8.46 -27.09 -19.12
N PRO A 212 8.04 -27.45 -20.35
CA PRO A 212 8.26 -26.60 -21.51
C PRO A 212 7.44 -25.30 -21.51
N LEU A 213 6.21 -25.30 -20.98
CA LEU A 213 5.41 -24.08 -20.86
C LEU A 213 5.94 -23.18 -19.73
N LEU A 214 6.40 -23.76 -18.62
CA LEU A 214 7.09 -23.02 -17.56
C LEU A 214 8.34 -22.30 -18.09
N LYS A 215 9.22 -23.00 -18.82
CA LYS A 215 10.41 -22.39 -19.45
C LYS A 215 10.04 -21.25 -20.42
N LYS A 216 9.00 -21.42 -21.25
CA LYS A 216 8.51 -20.36 -22.15
C LYS A 216 7.97 -19.14 -21.38
N GLU A 217 7.34 -19.35 -20.23
CA GLU A 217 6.83 -18.28 -19.37
C GLU A 217 7.95 -17.52 -18.62
N VAL A 218 9.05 -18.21 -18.26
CA VAL A 218 10.27 -17.54 -17.75
C VAL A 218 10.86 -16.62 -18.82
N VAL A 219 10.97 -17.08 -20.08
CA VAL A 219 11.43 -16.25 -21.21
C VAL A 219 10.51 -15.06 -21.42
N HIS A 220 9.19 -15.27 -21.51
CA HIS A 220 8.22 -14.18 -21.67
C HIS A 220 8.24 -13.16 -20.52
N THR A 221 8.47 -13.62 -19.29
CA THR A 221 8.66 -12.73 -18.12
C THR A 221 9.96 -11.92 -18.22
N ASN A 222 11.04 -12.51 -18.74
CA ASN A 222 12.28 -11.80 -19.03
C ASN A 222 12.10 -10.75 -20.14
N ASP A 223 11.37 -11.06 -21.22
CA ASP A 223 11.07 -10.12 -22.31
C ASP A 223 10.30 -8.89 -21.79
N ILE A 224 9.31 -9.12 -20.93
CA ILE A 224 8.57 -8.06 -20.23
C ILE A 224 9.52 -7.15 -19.42
N MET A 225 10.47 -7.73 -18.71
CA MET A 225 11.39 -7.01 -17.82
C MET A 225 12.65 -6.47 -18.51
N LYS A 226 12.88 -6.78 -19.79
CA LYS A 226 13.99 -6.18 -20.58
C LYS A 226 13.98 -4.64 -20.51
N SER A 227 12.79 -4.07 -20.58
CA SER A 227 12.53 -2.62 -20.44
C SER A 227 13.01 -2.00 -19.13
N HIS A 228 13.15 -2.79 -18.04
CA HIS A 228 13.71 -2.33 -16.78
C HIS A 228 15.24 -2.35 -16.85
N LYS A 229 15.84 -3.43 -17.39
CA LYS A 229 17.29 -3.56 -17.56
C LYS A 229 17.87 -2.45 -18.46
N GLU A 230 17.15 -2.09 -19.52
CA GLU A 230 17.45 -0.96 -20.39
C GLU A 230 17.37 0.40 -19.66
N GLU A 231 16.42 0.55 -18.74
CA GLU A 231 16.30 1.76 -17.91
C GLU A 231 17.43 1.86 -16.88
N TRP A 232 17.87 0.75 -16.27
CA TRP A 232 18.97 0.76 -15.29
C TRP A 232 20.27 1.31 -15.87
N ALA A 233 20.58 0.98 -17.13
CA ALA A 233 21.74 1.54 -17.84
C ALA A 233 21.56 3.03 -18.19
N ARG A 234 20.32 3.52 -18.31
CA ARG A 234 19.98 4.89 -18.74
C ARG A 234 19.91 5.89 -17.59
N THR A 235 19.32 5.48 -16.46
CA THR A 235 19.01 6.36 -15.31
C THR A 235 19.45 5.78 -13.97
N GLY A 236 20.08 4.61 -13.96
CA GLY A 236 20.45 3.89 -12.74
C GLY A 236 19.26 3.19 -12.07
N CYS A 237 19.55 2.53 -10.96
CA CYS A 237 18.59 1.76 -10.19
C CYS A 237 18.93 1.72 -8.68
N SER A 238 17.96 1.29 -7.88
CA SER A 238 18.14 0.91 -6.48
C SER A 238 18.05 -0.61 -6.35
N ILE A 239 19.06 -1.28 -5.79
CA ILE A 239 18.90 -2.66 -5.30
C ILE A 239 18.14 -2.58 -3.96
N MET A 240 17.26 -3.53 -3.70
CA MET A 240 16.55 -3.68 -2.43
C MET A 240 16.74 -5.12 -1.93
N SER A 241 17.14 -5.26 -0.67
CA SER A 241 17.28 -6.54 0.02
C SER A 241 16.49 -6.52 1.34
N ASP A 242 15.97 -7.68 1.73
CA ASP A 242 15.08 -7.88 2.87
C ASP A 242 15.06 -9.36 3.26
N GLY A 243 15.09 -9.64 4.57
CA GLY A 243 15.21 -11.00 5.12
C GLY A 243 13.95 -11.43 5.87
N TRP A 244 13.40 -12.60 5.52
CA TRP A 244 12.22 -13.15 6.21
C TRP A 244 12.42 -14.60 6.64
N LYS A 245 11.59 -15.06 7.59
CA LYS A 245 11.57 -16.45 8.05
C LYS A 245 10.23 -17.09 7.74
N ASP A 246 10.26 -18.27 7.13
CA ASP A 246 9.04 -19.01 6.80
C ASP A 246 8.49 -19.83 7.99
N LYS A 247 7.30 -20.41 7.84
CA LYS A 247 6.66 -21.30 8.84
C LYS A 247 7.43 -22.62 9.06
N SER A 248 8.54 -22.85 8.38
CA SER A 248 9.48 -23.95 8.58
C SER A 248 10.84 -23.46 9.12
N HIS A 249 10.89 -22.23 9.64
CA HIS A 249 12.06 -21.54 10.18
C HIS A 249 13.20 -21.28 9.18
N ARG A 250 12.98 -21.52 7.88
CA ARG A 250 13.98 -21.20 6.84
C ARG A 250 14.09 -19.70 6.68
N SER A 251 15.31 -19.20 6.61
CA SER A 251 15.61 -17.78 6.46
C SER A 251 15.92 -17.47 5.00
N LEU A 252 15.10 -16.65 4.37
CA LEU A 252 15.14 -16.33 2.94
C LEU A 252 15.38 -14.84 2.74
N ILE A 253 16.35 -14.50 1.89
CA ILE A 253 16.70 -13.11 1.53
C ILE A 253 16.19 -12.84 0.12
N ASN A 254 15.30 -11.86 -0.03
CA ASN A 254 14.72 -11.48 -1.32
C ASN A 254 15.49 -10.32 -1.94
N PHE A 255 15.84 -10.42 -3.23
CA PHE A 255 16.50 -9.36 -3.99
C PHE A 255 15.62 -8.79 -5.09
N LEU A 256 15.35 -7.49 -5.01
CA LEU A 256 14.62 -6.71 -6.00
C LEU A 256 15.49 -5.57 -6.54
N VAL A 257 15.17 -5.09 -7.74
CA VAL A 257 15.75 -3.87 -8.32
C VAL A 257 14.64 -2.92 -8.74
N ASN A 258 14.70 -1.67 -8.28
CA ASN A 258 13.73 -0.62 -8.55
C ASN A 258 14.32 0.47 -9.46
N CYS A 259 13.48 0.97 -10.38
CA CYS A 259 13.79 2.07 -11.29
C CYS A 259 12.50 2.81 -11.72
N SER A 260 12.59 3.78 -12.64
CA SER A 260 11.43 4.55 -13.11
C SER A 260 10.30 3.70 -13.74
N LYS A 261 10.58 2.46 -14.14
CA LYS A 261 9.59 1.51 -14.69
C LYS A 261 8.86 0.67 -13.64
N GLY A 262 9.27 0.77 -12.37
CA GLY A 262 8.79 -0.05 -11.27
C GLY A 262 9.88 -0.97 -10.70
N SER A 263 9.44 -1.92 -9.87
CA SER A 263 10.30 -2.92 -9.24
C SER A 263 10.28 -4.23 -10.01
N MET A 264 11.46 -4.85 -10.14
CA MET A 264 11.67 -6.20 -10.67
C MET A 264 12.19 -7.10 -9.55
N PHE A 265 11.66 -8.30 -9.40
CA PHE A 265 12.23 -9.35 -8.55
C PHE A 265 13.33 -10.08 -9.31
N ILE A 266 14.51 -10.21 -8.71
CA ILE A 266 15.67 -10.88 -9.30
C ILE A 266 15.68 -12.34 -8.85
N GLU A 267 15.87 -12.57 -7.56
CA GLU A 267 15.95 -13.91 -6.96
C GLU A 267 15.68 -13.88 -5.45
N SER A 268 15.67 -15.06 -4.84
CA SER A 268 15.62 -15.24 -3.40
C SER A 268 16.61 -16.32 -2.99
N ILE A 269 17.33 -16.07 -1.91
CA ILE A 269 18.48 -16.85 -1.47
C ILE A 269 18.14 -17.50 -0.13
N ASP A 270 18.22 -18.83 -0.06
CA ASP A 270 18.10 -19.56 1.21
C ASP A 270 19.39 -19.39 2.00
N ALA A 271 19.26 -18.72 3.14
CA ALA A 271 20.33 -18.35 4.05
C ALA A 271 20.15 -18.95 5.45
N SER A 272 19.29 -19.98 5.56
CA SER A 272 18.98 -20.70 6.81
C SER A 272 20.22 -21.21 7.55
N SER A 273 21.26 -21.59 6.81
CA SER A 273 22.53 -22.10 7.35
C SER A 273 23.55 -21.02 7.73
N TYR A 274 23.31 -19.73 7.45
CA TYR A 274 24.32 -18.67 7.67
C TYR A 274 23.80 -17.25 8.03
N MET A 275 22.49 -17.03 8.22
CA MET A 275 21.91 -15.74 8.68
C MET A 275 22.27 -15.36 10.14
N LYS A 276 23.55 -15.06 10.42
CA LYS A 276 24.04 -14.48 11.69
C LYS A 276 25.23 -13.52 11.59
N THR A 277 25.77 -13.22 10.40
CA THR A 277 26.97 -12.36 10.25
C THR A 277 26.83 -11.31 9.15
N GLY A 278 27.23 -10.07 9.45
CA GLY A 278 27.22 -8.97 8.48
C GLY A 278 28.20 -9.15 7.32
N GLU A 279 29.26 -9.94 7.49
CA GLU A 279 30.23 -10.29 6.44
C GLU A 279 29.60 -11.14 5.32
N ARG A 280 28.77 -12.13 5.68
CA ARG A 280 28.05 -12.95 4.69
C ARG A 280 26.93 -12.16 4.03
N MET A 281 26.25 -11.30 4.78
CA MET A 281 25.28 -10.38 4.20
C MET A 281 25.94 -9.40 3.22
N PHE A 282 27.11 -8.84 3.56
CA PHE A 282 27.93 -8.02 2.66
C PHE A 282 28.25 -8.77 1.36
N GLN A 283 28.72 -10.02 1.43
CA GLN A 283 28.99 -10.83 0.24
C GLN A 283 27.74 -10.99 -0.66
N LEU A 284 26.54 -11.15 -0.10
CA LEU A 284 25.31 -11.24 -0.90
C LEU A 284 24.94 -9.89 -1.56
N LEU A 285 25.00 -8.78 -0.82
CA LEU A 285 24.74 -7.44 -1.38
C LEU A 285 25.76 -7.10 -2.48
N ASP A 286 27.03 -7.43 -2.24
CA ASP A 286 28.16 -7.14 -3.11
C ASP A 286 28.11 -7.95 -4.42
N ASN A 287 27.84 -9.26 -4.33
CA ASN A 287 27.58 -10.12 -5.49
C ASN A 287 26.36 -9.64 -6.30
N MET A 288 25.32 -9.09 -5.66
CA MET A 288 24.18 -8.51 -6.36
C MET A 288 24.56 -7.22 -7.10
N VAL A 289 25.42 -6.36 -6.54
CA VAL A 289 25.95 -5.19 -7.27
C VAL A 289 26.74 -5.63 -8.50
N GLU A 290 27.58 -6.68 -8.40
CA GLU A 290 28.33 -7.20 -9.56
C GLU A 290 27.40 -7.81 -10.63
N LYS A 291 26.34 -8.52 -10.21
CA LYS A 291 25.33 -9.13 -11.09
C LYS A 291 24.48 -8.12 -11.88
N ILE A 292 24.29 -6.91 -11.35
CA ILE A 292 23.60 -5.80 -12.03
C ILE A 292 24.61 -4.90 -12.79
N GLY A 293 25.83 -4.80 -12.28
CA GLY A 293 26.89 -3.89 -12.71
C GLY A 293 26.85 -2.57 -11.95
N GLU A 294 27.95 -2.24 -11.27
CA GLU A 294 28.10 -1.06 -10.39
C GLU A 294 27.80 0.26 -11.11
N ASP A 295 28.07 0.35 -12.42
CA ASP A 295 27.76 1.49 -13.29
C ASP A 295 26.27 1.91 -13.28
N LYS A 296 25.38 0.98 -12.90
CA LYS A 296 23.92 1.13 -12.89
C LYS A 296 23.35 1.26 -11.48
N VAL A 297 24.12 0.97 -10.43
CA VAL A 297 23.63 0.94 -9.05
C VAL A 297 23.92 2.28 -8.38
N ILE A 298 22.87 3.05 -8.07
CA ILE A 298 23.00 4.33 -7.35
C ILE A 298 22.95 4.10 -5.83
N GLN A 299 22.13 3.16 -5.39
CA GLN A 299 22.03 2.78 -3.98
C GLN A 299 21.63 1.32 -3.78
N VAL A 300 21.90 0.81 -2.58
CA VAL A 300 21.40 -0.47 -2.06
C VAL A 300 20.61 -0.21 -0.78
N ILE A 301 19.35 -0.65 -0.75
CA ILE A 301 18.42 -0.48 0.37
C ILE A 301 18.29 -1.78 1.16
N THR A 302 18.33 -1.71 2.48
CA THR A 302 18.15 -2.85 3.40
C THR A 302 17.22 -2.48 4.57
N ASP A 303 16.85 -3.44 5.41
CA ASP A 303 16.32 -3.15 6.75
C ASP A 303 17.41 -2.59 7.70
N ASN A 304 17.04 -2.35 8.97
CA ASN A 304 17.91 -1.79 10.02
C ASN A 304 18.51 -2.84 10.97
N ASP A 305 18.42 -4.14 10.69
CA ASP A 305 19.09 -5.13 11.53
C ASP A 305 20.61 -4.91 11.54
N SER A 306 21.21 -5.20 12.70
CA SER A 306 22.64 -5.15 12.95
C SER A 306 23.50 -5.78 11.85
N SER A 307 23.08 -6.90 11.26
CA SER A 307 23.82 -7.58 10.18
C SER A 307 23.74 -6.83 8.85
N TYR A 308 22.58 -6.26 8.50
CA TYR A 308 22.39 -5.43 7.31
C TYR A 308 23.07 -4.07 7.44
N VAL A 309 23.03 -3.44 8.61
CA VAL A 309 23.75 -2.18 8.89
C VAL A 309 25.26 -2.38 8.75
N MET A 310 25.82 -3.46 9.31
CA MET A 310 27.23 -3.82 9.12
C MET A 310 27.55 -4.05 7.63
N ALA A 311 26.72 -4.82 6.94
CA ALA A 311 26.90 -5.14 5.53
C ALA A 311 26.88 -3.90 4.62
N GLY A 312 25.93 -2.99 4.85
CA GLY A 312 25.80 -1.74 4.13
C GLY A 312 27.00 -0.81 4.30
N ARG A 313 27.57 -0.73 5.51
CA ARG A 313 28.80 0.03 5.76
C ARG A 313 30.03 -0.57 5.08
N LEU A 314 30.16 -1.90 5.07
CA LEU A 314 31.21 -2.59 4.30
C LEU A 314 31.05 -2.34 2.79
N LEU A 315 29.80 -2.32 2.28
CA LEU A 315 29.52 -2.02 0.88
C LEU A 315 29.85 -0.56 0.51
N GLU A 316 29.50 0.42 1.34
CA GLU A 316 29.88 1.83 1.12
C GLU A 316 31.40 2.07 1.16
N ALA A 317 32.15 1.19 1.83
CA ALA A 317 33.61 1.22 1.88
C ALA A 317 34.27 0.53 0.67
N LYS A 318 33.77 -0.64 0.22
CA LYS A 318 34.26 -1.29 -1.03
C LYS A 318 33.89 -0.48 -2.27
N ARG A 319 32.69 0.09 -2.33
CA ARG A 319 32.11 0.76 -3.50
C ARG A 319 31.82 2.23 -3.20
N PRO A 320 32.81 3.12 -3.37
CA PRO A 320 32.71 4.51 -2.96
C PRO A 320 31.72 5.34 -3.79
N HIS A 321 31.20 4.81 -4.90
CA HIS A 321 30.36 5.56 -5.85
C HIS A 321 28.86 5.20 -5.82
N LEU A 322 28.44 4.34 -4.89
CA LEU A 322 27.03 4.08 -4.56
C LEU A 322 26.75 4.38 -3.08
N TYR A 323 25.49 4.57 -2.72
CA TYR A 323 25.06 4.69 -1.31
C TYR A 323 24.53 3.37 -0.74
N TRP A 324 24.67 3.18 0.57
CA TRP A 324 23.78 2.31 1.31
C TRP A 324 22.74 3.17 2.05
N THR A 325 21.47 2.83 1.89
CA THR A 325 20.36 3.53 2.53
C THR A 325 19.51 2.56 3.37
N PRO A 326 19.19 2.89 4.63
CA PRO A 326 18.22 2.13 5.40
C PRO A 326 16.80 2.37 4.89
N CYS A 327 15.96 1.34 4.96
CA CYS A 327 14.57 1.40 4.52
C CYS A 327 13.77 2.44 5.32
N ALA A 328 13.32 3.50 4.64
CA ALA A 328 12.54 4.58 5.22
C ALA A 328 11.22 4.11 5.83
N ALA A 329 10.54 3.14 5.21
CA ALA A 329 9.30 2.60 5.74
C ALA A 329 9.52 1.90 7.08
N HIS A 330 10.60 1.12 7.18
CA HIS A 330 11.01 0.46 8.43
C HIS A 330 11.46 1.48 9.49
N CYS A 331 12.25 2.50 9.13
CA CYS A 331 12.58 3.62 10.03
C CYS A 331 11.34 4.33 10.59
N LEU A 332 10.32 4.57 9.75
CA LEU A 332 9.08 5.24 10.14
C LEU A 332 8.17 4.34 10.99
N ASP A 333 8.15 3.04 10.74
CA ASP A 333 7.42 2.09 11.61
C ASP A 333 8.12 1.92 12.97
N LEU A 334 9.45 2.02 13.03
CA LEU A 334 10.23 2.10 14.27
C LEU A 334 10.02 3.43 15.03
N MET A 335 9.82 4.57 14.36
CA MET A 335 9.38 5.81 15.02
C MET A 335 7.99 5.62 15.65
N LEU A 336 7.08 4.94 14.93
CA LEU A 336 5.74 4.62 15.44
C LEU A 336 5.79 3.60 16.59
N GLU A 337 6.72 2.66 16.58
CA GLU A 337 7.01 1.75 17.70
C GLU A 337 7.43 2.52 18.95
N ASP A 338 8.41 3.42 18.85
CA ASP A 338 8.90 4.18 19.99
C ASP A 338 7.83 5.12 20.57
N ILE A 339 6.98 5.71 19.73
CA ILE A 339 5.79 6.45 20.17
C ILE A 339 4.76 5.50 20.82
N ALA A 340 4.60 4.28 20.33
CA ALA A 340 3.72 3.27 20.91
C ALA A 340 4.18 2.76 22.29
N LYS A 341 5.49 2.79 22.57
CA LYS A 341 6.09 2.44 23.87
C LYS A 341 5.80 3.46 24.98
N LEU A 342 5.44 4.71 24.65
CA LEU A 342 5.12 5.74 25.64
C LEU A 342 3.97 5.27 26.56
N PRO A 343 4.11 5.29 27.91
CA PRO A 343 3.22 4.53 28.81
C PRO A 343 1.72 4.81 28.64
N THR A 344 1.35 6.05 28.32
CA THR A 344 -0.05 6.44 28.07
C THR A 344 -0.60 5.88 26.76
N ILE A 345 0.21 5.86 25.70
CA ILE A 345 -0.12 5.29 24.39
C ILE A 345 -0.11 3.76 24.47
N MET A 346 0.92 3.14 25.05
CA MET A 346 1.01 1.69 25.24
C MET A 346 -0.21 1.13 25.96
N ARG A 347 -0.61 1.73 27.09
CA ARG A 347 -1.80 1.34 27.87
C ARG A 347 -3.11 1.51 27.07
N THR A 348 -3.14 2.44 26.12
CA THR A 348 -4.28 2.67 25.21
C THR A 348 -4.32 1.64 24.08
N ILE A 349 -3.16 1.27 23.53
CA ILE A 349 -3.02 0.20 22.53
C ILE A 349 -3.36 -1.17 23.13
N LYS A 350 -2.84 -1.52 24.32
CA LYS A 350 -3.20 -2.77 25.02
C LYS A 350 -4.72 -2.89 25.23
N ARG A 351 -5.39 -1.80 25.63
CA ARG A 351 -6.87 -1.73 25.76
C ARG A 351 -7.62 -1.88 24.43
N ALA A 352 -7.07 -1.37 23.33
CA ALA A 352 -7.64 -1.55 21.99
C ALA A 352 -7.47 -2.98 21.46
N ILE A 353 -6.36 -3.64 21.80
CA ILE A 353 -6.13 -5.07 21.53
C ILE A 353 -7.13 -5.92 22.33
N GLU A 354 -7.32 -5.66 23.64
CA GLU A 354 -8.32 -6.38 24.45
C GLU A 354 -9.74 -6.24 23.87
N LEU A 355 -10.16 -5.00 23.53
CA LEU A 355 -11.45 -4.71 22.89
C LEU A 355 -11.65 -5.50 21.59
N THR A 356 -10.66 -5.47 20.68
CA THR A 356 -10.79 -6.10 19.35
C THR A 356 -10.72 -7.62 19.45
N GLY A 357 -9.82 -8.17 20.25
CA GLY A 357 -9.75 -9.61 20.53
C GLY A 357 -11.03 -10.14 21.20
N TYR A 358 -11.55 -9.43 22.20
CA TYR A 358 -12.78 -9.82 22.89
C TYR A 358 -13.99 -9.93 21.93
N ILE A 359 -14.14 -8.97 21.01
CA ILE A 359 -15.18 -9.00 19.98
C ILE A 359 -14.92 -10.10 18.94
N TYR A 360 -13.72 -10.15 18.35
CA TYR A 360 -13.43 -11.07 17.23
C TYR A 360 -13.35 -12.54 17.62
N ASN A 361 -13.08 -12.86 18.89
CA ASN A 361 -13.14 -14.24 19.39
C ASN A 361 -14.59 -14.70 19.68
N ARG A 362 -15.61 -13.87 19.44
CA ARG A 362 -17.02 -14.13 19.76
C ARG A 362 -17.94 -13.76 18.59
N THR A 363 -18.31 -14.71 17.74
CA THR A 363 -19.19 -14.50 16.55
C THR A 363 -20.47 -13.71 16.86
N GLY A 364 -21.07 -13.93 18.02
CA GLY A 364 -22.24 -13.17 18.48
C GLY A 364 -21.96 -11.68 18.75
N LEU A 365 -20.76 -11.33 19.23
CA LEU A 365 -20.33 -9.93 19.37
C LEU A 365 -19.92 -9.31 18.03
N ILE A 366 -19.35 -10.07 17.09
CA ILE A 366 -19.12 -9.59 15.72
C ILE A 366 -20.47 -9.20 15.09
N ASN A 367 -21.47 -10.07 15.18
CA ASN A 367 -22.80 -9.81 14.62
C ASN A 367 -23.51 -8.66 15.33
N MET A 368 -23.43 -8.57 16.66
CA MET A 368 -23.96 -7.43 17.41
C MET A 368 -23.25 -6.12 17.02
N MET A 369 -21.91 -6.10 16.97
CA MET A 369 -21.14 -4.93 16.52
C MET A 369 -21.60 -4.46 15.15
N ARG A 370 -21.71 -5.38 14.18
CA ARG A 370 -22.17 -5.09 12.81
C ARG A 370 -23.56 -4.45 12.75
N GLN A 371 -24.46 -4.76 13.68
CA GLN A 371 -25.77 -4.09 13.77
C GLN A 371 -25.64 -2.61 14.18
N PHE A 372 -24.65 -2.24 14.99
CA PHE A 372 -24.40 -0.86 15.42
C PHE A 372 -23.46 -0.08 14.49
N THR A 373 -22.54 -0.75 13.78
CA THR A 373 -21.53 -0.12 12.89
C THR A 373 -21.96 -0.01 11.42
N GLY A 374 -23.15 -0.50 11.06
CA GLY A 374 -23.62 -0.56 9.67
C GLY A 374 -22.86 -1.60 8.85
N GLN A 375 -22.79 -2.84 9.35
CA GLN A 375 -21.99 -3.97 8.84
C GLN A 375 -20.46 -3.76 8.80
N ARG A 376 -19.96 -2.56 9.10
CA ARG A 376 -18.52 -2.22 9.07
C ARG A 376 -17.75 -2.99 10.15
N ASN A 377 -16.71 -3.69 9.74
CA ASN A 377 -15.76 -4.37 10.62
C ASN A 377 -14.72 -3.36 11.18
N LEU A 378 -14.17 -3.64 12.36
CA LEU A 378 -12.99 -2.92 12.86
C LEU A 378 -11.72 -3.48 12.21
N LEU A 379 -10.70 -2.64 12.05
CA LEU A 379 -9.35 -3.14 11.76
C LEU A 379 -8.82 -3.91 12.96
N ARG A 380 -8.00 -4.94 12.68
CA ARG A 380 -7.20 -5.66 13.68
C ARG A 380 -5.73 -5.26 13.53
N PRO A 381 -4.95 -5.15 14.61
CA PRO A 381 -3.50 -4.97 14.52
C PRO A 381 -2.85 -6.18 13.82
N ALA A 382 -1.86 -5.92 12.97
CA ALA A 382 -0.97 -6.95 12.47
C ALA A 382 0.21 -7.12 13.44
N LYS A 383 0.72 -8.35 13.63
CA LYS A 383 1.86 -8.62 14.54
C LYS A 383 3.18 -7.92 14.12
N THR A 384 3.24 -7.31 12.94
CA THR A 384 4.51 -6.98 12.24
C THR A 384 4.59 -5.59 11.60
N ARG A 385 3.60 -4.70 11.83
CA ARG A 385 3.70 -3.27 11.46
C ARG A 385 3.01 -2.39 12.50
N PHE A 386 3.78 -1.61 13.26
CA PHE A 386 3.30 -0.75 14.36
C PHE A 386 2.31 0.32 13.90
N ALA A 387 2.41 0.79 12.66
CA ALA A 387 1.40 1.62 12.02
C ALA A 387 -0.03 1.02 12.09
N THR A 388 -0.17 -0.31 12.06
CA THR A 388 -1.48 -0.97 12.13
C THR A 388 -2.13 -0.86 13.51
N SER A 389 -1.36 -0.67 14.58
CA SER A 389 -1.88 -0.36 15.91
C SER A 389 -2.58 1.01 15.91
N PHE A 390 -1.96 2.03 15.30
CA PHE A 390 -2.58 3.35 15.16
C PHE A 390 -3.75 3.37 14.17
N LEU A 391 -3.70 2.60 13.09
CA LEU A 391 -4.85 2.40 12.20
C LEU A 391 -6.01 1.69 12.92
N THR A 392 -5.72 0.76 13.83
CA THR A 392 -6.72 0.13 14.71
C THR A 392 -7.34 1.15 15.66
N LEU A 393 -6.55 2.01 16.32
CA LEU A 393 -7.06 3.12 17.11
C LEU A 393 -7.95 4.07 16.29
N SER A 394 -7.58 4.34 15.03
CA SER A 394 -8.37 5.16 14.09
C SER A 394 -9.71 4.50 13.74
N SER A 395 -9.70 3.19 13.47
CA SER A 395 -10.92 2.40 13.20
C SER A 395 -11.88 2.40 14.39
N ILE A 396 -11.36 2.20 15.61
CA ILE A 396 -12.12 2.27 16.87
C ILE A 396 -12.65 3.69 17.10
N HIS A 397 -11.86 4.74 16.79
CA HIS A 397 -12.29 6.13 16.91
C HIS A 397 -13.42 6.49 15.94
N LYS A 398 -13.35 6.09 14.66
CA LYS A 398 -14.45 6.28 13.70
C LYS A 398 -15.74 5.57 14.13
N GLN A 399 -15.64 4.43 14.81
CA GLN A 399 -16.81 3.69 15.35
C GLN A 399 -17.16 4.02 16.81
N LYS A 400 -16.57 5.07 17.40
CA LYS A 400 -16.73 5.45 18.82
C LYS A 400 -18.18 5.47 19.31
N GLU A 401 -19.06 6.19 18.61
CA GLU A 401 -20.46 6.33 19.04
C GLU A 401 -21.30 5.09 18.70
N SER A 402 -20.91 4.31 17.69
CA SER A 402 -21.47 2.98 17.38
C SER A 402 -21.18 1.98 18.50
N LEU A 403 -19.91 1.91 18.94
CA LEU A 403 -19.45 1.05 20.02
C LEU A 403 -20.06 1.48 21.36
N ARG A 404 -20.14 2.77 21.65
CA ARG A 404 -20.85 3.29 22.84
C ARG A 404 -22.32 2.88 22.88
N LYS A 405 -23.03 2.95 21.76
CA LYS A 405 -24.41 2.44 21.64
C LYS A 405 -24.49 0.92 21.83
N MET A 406 -23.56 0.17 21.25
CA MET A 406 -23.47 -1.29 21.43
C MET A 406 -23.32 -1.66 22.91
N PHE A 407 -22.29 -1.14 23.59
CA PHE A 407 -21.98 -1.46 24.99
C PHE A 407 -22.95 -0.81 26.02
N THR A 408 -23.91 0.00 25.58
CA THR A 408 -25.04 0.50 26.40
C THR A 408 -26.40 -0.04 25.96
N SER A 409 -26.43 -0.92 24.96
CA SER A 409 -27.69 -1.47 24.41
C SER A 409 -28.39 -2.42 25.38
N LYS A 410 -29.70 -2.61 25.17
CA LYS A 410 -30.47 -3.66 25.86
C LYS A 410 -29.95 -5.05 25.53
N ASP A 411 -29.43 -5.25 24.31
CA ASP A 411 -28.99 -6.53 23.80
C ASP A 411 -27.63 -6.94 24.39
N TRP A 412 -26.70 -5.99 24.52
CA TRP A 412 -25.50 -6.16 25.35
C TRP A 412 -25.87 -6.44 26.80
N THR A 413 -26.69 -5.59 27.42
CA THR A 413 -27.07 -5.69 28.84
C THR A 413 -27.76 -7.01 29.20
N ARG A 414 -28.51 -7.61 28.26
CA ARG A 414 -29.17 -8.92 28.41
C ARG A 414 -28.27 -10.11 28.07
N SER A 415 -27.15 -9.89 27.39
CA SER A 415 -26.24 -10.96 26.96
C SER A 415 -25.46 -11.60 28.12
N LYS A 416 -24.88 -12.77 27.87
CA LYS A 416 -23.89 -13.37 28.79
C LYS A 416 -22.59 -12.54 28.86
N TRP A 417 -22.23 -11.87 27.76
CA TRP A 417 -20.98 -11.12 27.62
C TRP A 417 -20.90 -9.88 28.54
N ALA A 418 -22.03 -9.30 28.95
CA ALA A 418 -22.05 -8.24 29.96
C ALA A 418 -21.80 -8.73 31.40
N LYS A 419 -21.83 -10.05 31.63
CA LYS A 419 -21.56 -10.67 32.93
C LYS A 419 -20.10 -11.14 33.08
N GLU A 420 -19.47 -11.53 31.96
CA GLU A 420 -18.05 -11.88 31.86
C GLU A 420 -17.15 -10.74 32.38
N LEU A 421 -16.10 -11.07 33.16
CA LEU A 421 -15.18 -10.07 33.75
C LEU A 421 -14.48 -9.24 32.68
N THR A 422 -13.93 -9.89 31.66
CA THR A 422 -13.35 -9.27 30.46
C THR A 422 -14.35 -8.37 29.74
N GLY A 423 -15.60 -8.81 29.60
CA GLY A 423 -16.68 -7.99 29.03
C GLY A 423 -16.96 -6.71 29.81
N LYS A 424 -16.89 -6.76 31.14
CA LYS A 424 -16.99 -5.57 32.00
C LYS A 424 -15.79 -4.62 31.79
N ARG A 425 -14.55 -5.13 31.72
CA ARG A 425 -13.34 -4.32 31.45
C ARG A 425 -13.41 -3.61 30.10
N VAL A 426 -13.86 -4.32 29.06
CA VAL A 426 -14.01 -3.78 27.70
C VAL A 426 -15.13 -2.73 27.64
N ALA A 427 -16.29 -2.98 28.27
CA ALA A 427 -17.37 -2.01 28.36
C ALA A 427 -16.94 -0.74 29.14
N GLN A 428 -16.24 -0.90 30.27
CA GLN A 428 -15.69 0.21 31.04
C GLN A 428 -14.70 1.04 30.19
N THR A 429 -13.82 0.39 29.44
CA THR A 429 -12.88 1.04 28.51
C THR A 429 -13.60 1.89 27.45
N ILE A 430 -14.66 1.37 26.83
CA ILE A 430 -15.47 2.10 25.83
C ILE A 430 -16.23 3.30 26.44
N LEU A 431 -16.58 3.25 27.73
CA LEU A 431 -17.27 4.34 28.41
C LEU A 431 -16.29 5.38 28.99
N MET A 432 -15.07 4.98 29.33
CA MET A 432 -14.07 5.83 29.99
C MET A 432 -13.60 7.00 29.11
N ALA A 433 -13.79 8.24 29.59
CA ALA A 433 -13.46 9.44 28.82
C ALA A 433 -11.95 9.58 28.54
N THR A 434 -11.08 9.16 29.46
CA THR A 434 -9.61 9.24 29.29
C THR A 434 -9.10 8.35 28.16
N PHE A 435 -9.70 7.17 27.93
CA PHE A 435 -9.36 6.31 26.79
C PHE A 435 -9.53 7.07 25.47
N TRP A 436 -10.69 7.70 25.25
CA TRP A 436 -10.95 8.48 24.03
C TRP A 436 -10.05 9.70 23.89
N ASN A 437 -9.70 10.36 25.00
CA ASN A 437 -8.76 11.49 24.98
C ASN A 437 -7.36 11.03 24.56
N THR A 438 -6.86 9.90 25.09
CA THR A 438 -5.55 9.35 24.71
C THR A 438 -5.56 8.73 23.31
N VAL A 439 -6.67 8.19 22.83
CA VAL A 439 -6.86 7.80 21.41
C VAL A 439 -6.70 9.02 20.50
N VAL A 440 -7.38 10.15 20.80
CA VAL A 440 -7.25 11.39 20.02
C VAL A 440 -5.83 11.97 20.08
N TYR A 441 -5.16 11.88 21.23
CA TYR A 441 -3.74 12.26 21.35
C TYR A 441 -2.85 11.38 20.46
N SER A 442 -2.99 10.05 20.57
CA SER A 442 -2.23 9.06 19.79
C SER A 442 -2.36 9.29 18.29
N LEU A 443 -3.59 9.55 17.81
CA LEU A 443 -3.87 9.80 16.40
C LEU A 443 -3.35 11.17 15.90
N LYS A 444 -3.21 12.16 16.78
CA LYS A 444 -2.58 13.45 16.45
C LYS A 444 -1.07 13.35 16.28
N VAL A 445 -0.40 12.54 17.10
CA VAL A 445 1.06 12.34 17.00
C VAL A 445 1.43 11.35 15.87
N SER A 446 0.70 10.25 15.73
CA SER A 446 1.03 9.22 14.72
C SER A 446 0.50 9.52 13.33
N GLY A 447 -0.65 10.21 13.21
CA GLY A 447 -1.32 10.47 11.94
C GLY A 447 -0.44 11.14 10.88
N PRO A 448 0.37 12.16 11.23
CA PRO A 448 1.33 12.76 10.31
C PRO A 448 2.42 11.79 9.85
N ILE A 449 3.03 11.02 10.76
CA ILE A 449 4.09 10.03 10.46
C ILE A 449 3.53 8.93 9.54
N VAL A 450 2.31 8.45 9.79
CA VAL A 450 1.62 7.45 8.93
C VAL A 450 1.36 7.98 7.51
N ARG A 451 1.27 9.31 7.29
CA ARG A 451 1.23 9.89 5.93
C ARG A 451 2.61 9.86 5.26
N VAL A 452 3.70 10.11 5.99
CA VAL A 452 5.06 9.96 5.44
C VAL A 452 5.35 8.50 5.12
N LEU A 453 4.89 7.57 5.97
CA LEU A 453 4.96 6.14 5.68
C LEU A 453 4.23 5.80 4.37
N ARG A 454 2.99 6.27 4.17
CA ARG A 454 2.28 6.08 2.88
C ARG A 454 3.03 6.65 1.68
N LEU A 455 3.75 7.75 1.85
CA LEU A 455 4.55 8.38 0.79
C LEU A 455 5.77 7.51 0.42
N VAL A 456 6.61 7.13 1.40
CA VAL A 456 7.85 6.37 1.11
C VAL A 456 7.59 4.94 0.65
N ASP A 457 6.43 4.40 1.02
CA ASP A 457 6.05 3.02 0.78
C ASP A 457 5.15 2.88 -0.48
N GLY A 458 4.84 3.99 -1.17
CA GLY A 458 4.00 4.02 -2.36
C GLY A 458 4.78 4.02 -3.69
N GLU A 459 4.34 3.22 -4.66
CA GLU A 459 4.96 3.14 -6.00
C GLU A 459 4.55 4.27 -6.95
N LYS A 460 3.59 5.13 -6.55
CA LYS A 460 2.95 6.17 -7.38
C LYS A 460 3.91 7.29 -7.82
N ARG A 461 4.83 7.70 -6.93
CA ARG A 461 5.90 8.69 -7.15
C ARG A 461 7.11 8.29 -6.31
N PRO A 462 8.34 8.28 -6.85
CA PRO A 462 9.54 8.03 -6.05
C PRO A 462 9.69 9.05 -4.93
N ALA A 463 9.94 8.57 -3.71
CA ALA A 463 9.85 9.39 -2.50
C ALA A 463 11.11 10.22 -2.21
N MET A 464 12.24 9.96 -2.90
CA MET A 464 13.52 10.64 -2.64
C MET A 464 13.42 12.17 -2.75
N GLY A 465 12.61 12.68 -3.68
CA GLY A 465 12.35 14.12 -3.83
C GLY A 465 11.34 14.72 -2.84
N TYR A 466 10.78 13.93 -1.93
CA TYR A 466 9.64 14.32 -1.10
C TYR A 466 9.81 14.03 0.40
N ILE A 467 10.64 13.05 0.78
CA ILE A 467 10.72 12.53 2.15
C ILE A 467 11.16 13.57 3.20
N TYR A 468 12.10 14.47 2.86
CA TYR A 468 12.61 15.52 3.75
C TYR A 468 11.49 16.49 4.17
N GLU A 469 10.95 17.26 3.20
CA GLU A 469 9.78 18.13 3.37
C GLU A 469 8.57 17.42 4.03
N ALA A 470 8.37 16.13 3.74
CA ALA A 470 7.28 15.37 4.34
C ALA A 470 7.48 15.11 5.84
N MET A 471 8.72 14.99 6.31
CA MET A 471 9.05 14.89 7.75
C MET A 471 8.92 16.24 8.45
N ASP A 472 9.37 17.33 7.84
CA ASP A 472 9.19 18.68 8.39
C ASP A 472 7.70 19.01 8.54
N ARG A 473 6.91 18.82 7.46
CA ARG A 473 5.45 18.95 7.50
C ARG A 473 4.76 17.96 8.43
N ALA A 474 5.41 16.85 8.79
CA ALA A 474 4.90 15.96 9.82
C ALA A 474 5.08 16.56 11.22
N LYS A 475 6.27 17.11 11.54
CA LYS A 475 6.54 17.83 12.79
C LYS A 475 5.62 19.06 12.94
N GLU A 476 5.52 19.90 11.91
CA GLU A 476 4.58 21.05 11.86
C GLU A 476 3.13 20.61 12.16
N ALA A 477 2.67 19.51 11.54
CA ALA A 477 1.30 19.03 11.71
C ALA A 477 1.04 18.48 13.14
N ILE A 478 2.04 17.93 13.80
CA ILE A 478 1.97 17.52 15.22
C ILE A 478 1.88 18.76 16.11
N GLU A 479 2.80 19.71 15.98
CA GLU A 479 2.81 20.97 16.75
C GLU A 479 1.48 21.72 16.62
N LYS A 480 1.04 21.93 15.38
CA LYS A 480 -0.21 22.62 15.04
C LYS A 480 -1.43 21.89 15.60
N SER A 481 -1.38 20.57 15.73
CA SER A 481 -2.44 19.77 16.37
C SER A 481 -2.54 19.99 17.88
N PHE A 482 -1.55 20.63 18.52
CA PHE A 482 -1.57 20.99 19.94
C PHE A 482 -1.61 22.50 20.21
N ASN A 483 -1.53 23.33 19.17
CA ASN A 483 -1.49 24.80 19.19
C ASN A 483 -0.15 25.35 19.72
N GLY A 484 1.01 24.85 19.27
CA GLY A 484 2.33 25.38 19.68
C GLY A 484 2.74 25.04 21.12
N ARG A 485 2.04 24.09 21.74
CA ARG A 485 2.26 23.65 23.12
C ARG A 485 3.31 22.54 23.18
N GLU A 486 4.58 22.95 23.26
CA GLU A 486 5.76 22.08 23.30
C GLU A 486 5.62 20.93 24.31
N GLU A 487 4.96 21.18 25.46
CA GLU A 487 4.78 20.18 26.54
C GLU A 487 3.96 18.94 26.13
N ARG A 488 3.38 18.95 24.91
CA ARG A 488 2.56 17.86 24.35
C ARG A 488 3.21 17.13 23.18
N TYR A 489 4.34 17.59 22.68
CA TYR A 489 5.00 16.97 21.52
C TYR A 489 6.53 16.94 21.59
N LYS A 490 7.17 17.53 22.61
CA LYS A 490 8.62 17.49 22.79
C LYS A 490 9.19 16.07 22.72
N GLU A 491 8.67 15.17 23.55
CA GLU A 491 9.07 13.74 23.60
C GLU A 491 8.85 13.04 22.25
N ILE A 492 7.84 13.46 21.48
CA ILE A 492 7.56 12.94 20.13
C ILE A 492 8.61 13.44 19.13
N PHE A 493 9.02 14.70 19.22
CA PHE A 493 10.09 15.26 18.38
C PHE A 493 11.44 14.62 18.74
N GLU A 494 11.74 14.42 20.04
CA GLU A 494 12.93 13.71 20.49
C GLU A 494 12.99 12.25 20.00
N ILE A 495 11.84 11.58 19.81
CA ILE A 495 11.77 10.27 19.15
C ILE A 495 12.01 10.38 17.64
N ILE A 496 11.34 11.32 16.96
CA ILE A 496 11.46 11.53 15.51
C ILE A 496 12.91 11.87 15.14
N ASP A 497 13.49 12.87 15.79
CA ASP A 497 14.77 13.46 15.41
C ASP A 497 15.91 12.46 15.65
N ARG A 498 15.91 11.77 16.79
CA ARG A 498 16.83 10.64 17.07
C ARG A 498 16.78 9.54 16.01
N ARG A 499 15.60 9.23 15.46
CA ARG A 499 15.44 8.21 14.40
C ARG A 499 15.73 8.78 13.00
N TRP A 500 15.54 10.07 12.78
CA TRP A 500 15.98 10.79 11.59
C TRP A 500 17.51 10.81 11.53
N ASP A 501 18.17 11.46 12.48
CA ASP A 501 19.61 11.73 12.47
C ASP A 501 20.46 10.45 12.50
N CYS A 502 20.15 9.53 13.43
CA CYS A 502 21.00 8.34 13.64
C CYS A 502 20.71 7.20 12.66
N GLN A 503 19.52 7.15 12.06
CA GLN A 503 19.11 6.03 11.20
C GLN A 503 18.76 6.51 9.80
N LEU A 504 17.67 7.25 9.62
CA LEU A 504 17.08 7.51 8.29
C LEU A 504 17.83 8.53 7.43
N HIS A 505 18.30 9.65 7.99
CA HIS A 505 18.79 10.75 7.18
C HIS A 505 20.11 10.40 6.46
N ARG A 506 20.18 10.78 5.18
CA ARG A 506 21.28 10.51 4.26
C ARG A 506 21.35 11.65 3.24
N PRO A 507 22.53 12.00 2.74
CA PRO A 507 22.69 13.08 1.74
C PRO A 507 21.73 13.01 0.56
N LEU A 508 21.33 11.80 0.13
CA LEU A 508 20.36 11.59 -0.96
C LEU A 508 18.98 12.23 -0.69
N HIS A 509 18.51 12.25 0.56
CA HIS A 509 17.23 12.84 0.94
C HIS A 509 17.27 14.37 0.81
N ALA A 510 18.33 14.99 1.35
CA ALA A 510 18.62 16.42 1.20
C ALA A 510 18.84 16.85 -0.26
N ALA A 511 19.61 16.07 -1.03
CA ALA A 511 19.81 16.30 -2.46
C ALA A 511 18.50 16.18 -3.25
N GLY A 512 17.68 15.17 -2.96
CA GLY A 512 16.36 15.00 -3.56
C GLY A 512 15.42 16.17 -3.25
N TYR A 513 15.45 16.69 -2.02
CA TYR A 513 14.69 17.87 -1.61
C TYR A 513 15.11 19.12 -2.39
N PHE A 514 16.42 19.44 -2.43
CA PHE A 514 16.96 20.57 -3.21
C PHE A 514 16.59 20.47 -4.70
N LEU A 515 16.63 19.26 -5.25
CA LEU A 515 16.34 19.00 -6.66
C LEU A 515 14.83 18.96 -6.97
N ASN A 516 13.94 19.03 -5.97
CA ASN A 516 12.50 19.08 -6.22
C ASN A 516 12.05 20.51 -6.57
N PRO A 517 11.64 20.78 -7.82
CA PRO A 517 11.24 22.12 -8.25
C PRO A 517 9.89 22.57 -7.68
N GLU A 518 9.13 21.70 -7.00
CA GLU A 518 7.96 22.11 -6.22
C GLU A 518 8.38 22.91 -4.97
N PHE A 519 9.37 22.41 -4.22
CA PHE A 519 9.78 23.00 -2.94
C PHE A 519 10.93 23.99 -3.09
N PHE A 520 11.95 23.66 -3.91
CA PHE A 520 13.10 24.53 -4.14
C PHE A 520 12.71 25.94 -4.61
N TYR A 521 11.66 26.06 -5.44
CA TYR A 521 11.22 27.34 -5.96
C TYR A 521 10.14 28.04 -5.11
N ASP A 522 9.49 27.34 -4.17
CA ASP A 522 8.66 27.97 -3.14
C ASP A 522 9.57 28.57 -2.04
N ASN A 523 10.53 27.78 -1.54
CA ASN A 523 11.31 28.06 -0.32
C ASN A 523 12.79 28.41 -0.59
N ARG A 524 13.15 28.83 -1.83
CA ARG A 524 14.55 28.99 -2.30
C ARG A 524 15.49 29.61 -1.27
N SER A 525 15.09 30.77 -0.74
CA SER A 525 15.92 31.58 0.15
C SER A 525 16.31 30.86 1.44
N GLU A 526 15.49 29.91 1.90
CA GLU A 526 15.75 29.10 3.09
C GLU A 526 16.60 27.89 2.72
N ILE A 527 16.22 27.16 1.67
CA ILE A 527 16.95 25.98 1.16
C ILE A 527 18.40 26.33 0.74
N GLU A 528 18.65 27.51 0.18
CA GLU A 528 20.01 27.96 -0.18
C GLU A 528 20.87 28.43 1.01
N ARG A 529 20.26 28.62 2.19
CA ARG A 529 20.96 28.94 3.46
C ARG A 529 21.06 27.76 4.42
N ASP A 530 20.32 26.69 4.16
CA ASP A 530 20.37 25.45 4.95
C ASP A 530 21.69 24.70 4.67
N GLU A 531 22.54 24.62 5.69
CA GLU A 531 23.84 23.95 5.60
C GLU A 531 23.70 22.43 5.44
N GLU A 532 22.69 21.80 6.04
CA GLU A 532 22.44 20.36 5.90
C GLU A 532 22.02 20.03 4.46
N VAL A 533 21.08 20.80 3.91
CA VAL A 533 20.59 20.57 2.54
C VAL A 533 21.69 20.84 1.50
N MET A 534 22.41 21.95 1.63
CA MET A 534 23.49 22.29 0.70
C MET A 534 24.68 21.33 0.82
N ALA A 535 25.09 20.93 2.03
CA ALA A 535 26.14 19.93 2.21
C ALA A 535 25.70 18.53 1.75
N GLY A 536 24.42 18.17 1.93
CA GLY A 536 23.84 16.93 1.42
C GLY A 536 23.90 16.85 -0.11
N LEU A 537 23.49 17.92 -0.80
CA LEU A 537 23.61 18.05 -2.25
C LEU A 537 25.04 17.83 -2.74
N TYR A 538 26.01 18.57 -2.18
CA TYR A 538 27.40 18.47 -2.62
C TYR A 538 28.03 17.09 -2.31
N LYS A 539 27.72 16.49 -1.16
CA LYS A 539 28.14 15.10 -0.83
C LYS A 539 27.59 14.09 -1.84
N CYS A 540 26.36 14.26 -2.33
CA CYS A 540 25.80 13.41 -3.39
C CYS A 540 26.48 13.59 -4.74
N ILE A 541 26.78 14.83 -5.15
CA ILE A 541 27.50 15.09 -6.41
C ILE A 541 28.90 14.45 -6.33
N GLN A 542 29.63 14.70 -5.25
CA GLN A 542 30.98 14.16 -5.04
C GLN A 542 31.01 12.62 -5.04
N ARG A 543 30.01 11.97 -4.42
CA ARG A 543 29.96 10.50 -4.33
C ARG A 543 29.55 9.84 -5.65
N LEU A 544 28.45 10.31 -6.27
CA LEU A 544 27.83 9.68 -7.44
C LEU A 544 28.45 10.09 -8.79
N VAL A 545 29.32 11.11 -8.83
CA VAL A 545 29.95 11.60 -10.06
C VAL A 545 31.48 11.56 -9.90
N PRO A 546 32.16 10.45 -10.25
CA PRO A 546 33.60 10.28 -10.02
C PRO A 546 34.49 11.28 -10.77
N ASN A 547 34.00 11.84 -11.88
CA ASN A 547 34.76 12.73 -12.75
C ASN A 547 34.63 14.19 -12.29
N ILE A 548 35.73 14.77 -11.79
CA ILE A 548 35.79 16.14 -11.26
C ILE A 548 35.28 17.17 -12.29
N ASN A 549 35.73 17.10 -13.55
CA ASN A 549 35.27 17.99 -14.63
C ASN A 549 33.76 17.88 -14.91
N GLN A 550 33.10 16.83 -14.44
CA GLN A 550 31.66 16.64 -14.53
C GLN A 550 30.95 17.09 -13.24
N GLN A 551 31.61 17.05 -12.07
CA GLN A 551 31.15 17.73 -10.85
C GLN A 551 31.12 19.25 -11.07
N ASP A 552 32.21 19.83 -11.59
CA ASP A 552 32.32 21.28 -11.83
C ASP A 552 31.20 21.80 -12.75
N LYS A 553 30.93 21.11 -13.86
CA LYS A 553 29.79 21.42 -14.75
C LYS A 553 28.44 21.34 -14.05
N ILE A 554 28.25 20.39 -13.12
CA ILE A 554 27.00 20.30 -12.35
C ILE A 554 26.89 21.52 -11.41
N LEU A 555 27.99 22.01 -10.83
CA LEU A 555 28.02 23.22 -10.01
C LEU A 555 27.77 24.51 -10.83
N GLU A 556 28.32 24.59 -12.05
CA GLU A 556 28.00 25.66 -13.01
C GLU A 556 26.52 25.63 -13.40
N GLU A 557 26.02 24.49 -13.89
CA GLU A 557 24.63 24.28 -14.32
C GLU A 557 23.62 24.49 -13.18
N LEU A 558 23.99 24.19 -11.93
CA LEU A 558 23.19 24.50 -10.74
C LEU A 558 22.91 25.99 -10.61
N THR A 559 23.80 26.87 -11.04
CA THR A 559 23.57 28.32 -11.02
C THR A 559 22.40 28.71 -11.93
N SER A 560 22.29 28.12 -13.11
CA SER A 560 21.17 28.36 -14.03
C SER A 560 19.85 27.78 -13.53
N TYR A 561 19.87 26.61 -12.87
CA TYR A 561 18.70 26.09 -12.15
C TYR A 561 18.25 27.05 -11.03
N LYS A 562 19.17 27.45 -10.15
CA LYS A 562 18.90 28.40 -9.04
C LYS A 562 18.27 29.71 -9.53
N ARG A 563 18.72 30.24 -10.67
CA ARG A 563 18.27 31.53 -11.23
C ARG A 563 17.03 31.47 -12.13
N GLU A 564 16.48 30.29 -12.42
CA GLU A 564 15.45 30.08 -13.44
C GLU A 564 15.88 30.47 -14.88
N GLU A 565 17.16 30.30 -15.21
CA GLU A 565 17.68 30.63 -16.54
C GLU A 565 17.19 29.63 -17.60
N GLY A 566 17.15 30.06 -18.87
CA GLY A 566 16.78 29.20 -20.00
C GLY A 566 15.37 28.58 -19.89
N LEU A 567 15.30 27.26 -20.05
CA LEU A 567 14.04 26.50 -20.04
C LEU A 567 13.32 26.51 -18.67
N PHE A 568 14.04 26.72 -17.56
CA PHE A 568 13.46 26.74 -16.22
C PHE A 568 12.58 27.95 -15.94
N GLY A 569 12.91 29.09 -16.57
CA GLY A 569 12.17 30.35 -16.47
C GLY A 569 10.91 30.40 -17.34
N LEU A 570 10.68 29.41 -18.19
CA LEU A 570 9.47 29.34 -19.00
C LEU A 570 8.21 29.26 -18.13
N GLU A 571 7.22 30.08 -18.44
CA GLU A 571 5.94 30.11 -17.72
C GLU A 571 5.19 28.76 -17.75
N MET A 572 5.47 27.90 -18.74
CA MET A 572 4.97 26.51 -18.71
C MET A 572 5.74 25.62 -17.72
N ALA A 573 7.06 25.78 -17.58
CA ALA A 573 7.86 25.03 -16.61
C ALA A 573 7.42 25.38 -15.18
N LYS A 574 7.29 26.68 -14.88
CA LYS A 574 6.76 27.19 -13.60
C LYS A 574 5.40 26.58 -13.23
N ARG A 575 4.42 26.64 -14.15
CA ARG A 575 3.07 26.08 -13.94
C ARG A 575 3.02 24.55 -13.81
N GLN A 576 4.10 23.83 -14.15
CA GLN A 576 4.17 22.37 -14.09
C GLN A 576 4.94 21.83 -12.88
N ARG A 577 5.63 22.68 -12.11
CA ARG A 577 6.46 22.30 -10.95
C ARG A 577 5.73 21.37 -9.97
N LYS A 578 4.52 21.75 -9.57
CA LYS A 578 3.66 21.02 -8.60
C LYS A 578 2.72 19.98 -9.26
N LYS A 579 2.87 19.73 -10.57
CA LYS A 579 1.95 18.89 -11.36
C LYS A 579 2.61 17.64 -11.90
N LYS A 580 3.83 17.78 -12.45
CA LYS A 580 4.68 16.66 -12.82
C LYS A 580 5.32 16.02 -11.58
N ALA A 581 5.85 14.81 -11.71
CA ALA A 581 6.86 14.34 -10.77
C ALA A 581 8.19 15.06 -11.02
N PRO A 582 9.08 15.22 -10.03
CA PRO A 582 10.32 15.96 -10.18
C PRO A 582 11.19 15.45 -11.34
N ALA A 583 11.38 14.12 -11.46
CA ALA A 583 12.12 13.51 -12.56
C ALA A 583 11.50 13.78 -13.95
N ASP A 584 10.17 13.84 -14.07
CA ASP A 584 9.46 14.19 -15.32
C ASP A 584 9.54 15.69 -15.67
N TRP A 585 9.74 16.52 -14.66
CA TRP A 585 9.96 17.96 -14.82
C TRP A 585 11.39 18.21 -15.30
N TRP A 586 12.39 17.61 -14.64
CA TRP A 586 13.78 17.63 -15.08
C TRP A 586 13.96 17.05 -16.48
N SER A 587 13.34 15.90 -16.79
CA SER A 587 13.39 15.30 -18.13
C SER A 587 12.80 16.18 -19.23
N ALA A 588 11.92 17.14 -18.90
CA ALA A 588 11.27 18.02 -19.87
C ALA A 588 11.83 19.44 -19.94
N TYR A 589 12.46 19.95 -18.88
CA TYR A 589 12.93 21.34 -18.78
C TYR A 589 14.43 21.47 -18.48
N GLY A 590 15.11 20.40 -18.06
CA GLY A 590 16.55 20.38 -17.78
C GLY A 590 17.46 20.31 -19.02
N ALA A 591 16.93 20.36 -20.24
CA ALA A 591 17.74 20.18 -21.45
C ALA A 591 18.78 21.30 -21.71
N SER A 592 18.67 22.44 -21.03
CA SER A 592 19.71 23.49 -21.00
C SER A 592 20.88 23.18 -20.06
N THR A 593 20.74 22.16 -19.22
CA THR A 593 21.69 21.76 -18.17
C THR A 593 21.83 20.23 -18.20
N PRO A 594 22.50 19.65 -19.21
CA PRO A 594 22.49 18.21 -19.43
C PRO A 594 23.20 17.41 -18.34
N SER A 595 24.20 17.97 -17.68
CA SER A 595 24.97 17.30 -16.61
C SER A 595 24.13 17.18 -15.34
N LEU A 596 23.53 18.30 -14.92
CA LEU A 596 22.64 18.41 -13.78
C LEU A 596 21.31 17.69 -14.05
N GLN A 597 20.78 17.70 -15.28
CA GLN A 597 19.58 16.94 -15.64
C GLN A 597 19.78 15.44 -15.43
N GLN A 598 20.92 14.89 -15.87
CA GLN A 598 21.23 13.48 -15.64
C GLN A 598 21.38 13.16 -14.16
N PHE A 599 22.12 13.97 -13.40
CA PHE A 599 22.26 13.82 -11.95
C PHE A 599 20.91 13.92 -11.21
N ALA A 600 20.09 14.91 -11.56
CA ALA A 600 18.80 15.16 -10.95
C ALA A 600 17.82 14.01 -11.22
N VAL A 601 17.74 13.52 -12.46
CA VAL A 601 16.93 12.34 -12.78
C VAL A 601 17.45 11.11 -12.03
N LYS A 602 18.77 10.87 -11.98
CA LYS A 602 19.36 9.75 -11.21
C LYS A 602 18.93 9.75 -9.74
N VAL A 603 18.97 10.90 -9.05
CA VAL A 603 18.55 11.02 -7.64
C VAL A 603 17.02 10.95 -7.47
N LEU A 604 16.26 11.61 -8.34
CA LEU A 604 14.81 11.78 -8.16
C LEU A 604 13.95 10.58 -8.60
N ILE A 605 14.52 9.55 -9.22
CA ILE A 605 13.80 8.29 -9.50
C ILE A 605 13.91 7.25 -8.37
N LEU A 606 14.71 7.51 -7.34
CA LEU A 606 15.02 6.53 -6.30
C LEU A 606 13.83 6.28 -5.35
N THR A 607 13.60 5.01 -5.03
CA THR A 607 12.75 4.61 -3.89
C THR A 607 13.49 4.83 -2.57
N CYS A 608 12.75 5.02 -1.47
CA CYS A 608 13.29 5.07 -0.11
C CYS A 608 12.94 3.82 0.71
N SER A 609 12.16 2.87 0.17
CA SER A 609 11.65 1.70 0.91
C SER A 609 12.02 0.38 0.22
N SER A 610 12.41 -0.62 1.02
CA SER A 610 12.58 -2.01 0.60
C SER A 610 11.30 -2.86 0.73
N SER A 611 10.18 -2.33 1.24
CA SER A 611 8.97 -3.13 1.58
C SER A 611 8.31 -3.84 0.38
N GLY A 612 8.70 -3.50 -0.87
CA GLY A 612 8.37 -4.30 -2.05
C GLY A 612 8.85 -5.75 -1.96
N CYS A 613 9.84 -6.02 -1.11
CA CYS A 613 10.33 -7.34 -0.74
C CYS A 613 9.44 -8.03 0.33
N GLU A 614 8.91 -7.27 1.29
CA GLU A 614 8.01 -7.76 2.35
C GLU A 614 6.67 -8.27 1.81
N ARG A 615 6.06 -7.46 0.93
CA ARG A 615 4.62 -7.49 0.61
C ARG A 615 4.14 -8.73 -0.17
N ASN A 616 5.03 -9.69 -0.43
CA ASN A 616 4.78 -10.91 -1.20
C ASN A 616 5.28 -12.19 -0.50
N TRP A 617 5.65 -12.18 0.80
CA TRP A 617 6.12 -13.39 1.49
C TRP A 617 5.13 -14.58 1.42
N SER A 618 3.83 -14.33 1.51
CA SER A 618 2.77 -15.33 1.29
C SER A 618 2.77 -15.95 -0.12
N MET A 619 3.38 -15.30 -1.12
CA MET A 619 3.53 -15.87 -2.46
C MET A 619 4.56 -17.00 -2.48
N PHE A 620 5.60 -16.94 -1.64
CA PHE A 620 6.49 -18.07 -1.39
C PHE A 620 5.73 -19.18 -0.68
N GLU A 621 5.02 -18.88 0.42
CA GLU A 621 4.27 -19.89 1.17
C GLU A 621 3.23 -20.62 0.29
N HIS A 622 2.52 -19.89 -0.58
CA HIS A 622 1.56 -20.47 -1.51
C HIS A 622 2.23 -21.41 -2.54
N VAL A 623 3.46 -21.11 -2.98
CA VAL A 623 4.26 -22.00 -3.85
C VAL A 623 4.83 -23.19 -3.06
N HIS A 624 5.24 -22.98 -1.80
CA HIS A 624 5.73 -23.98 -0.83
C HIS A 624 4.61 -24.78 -0.13
N SER A 625 3.34 -24.58 -0.50
CA SER A 625 2.22 -25.26 0.15
C SER A 625 2.33 -26.79 0.00
N LYS A 626 1.91 -27.56 1.03
CA LYS A 626 2.08 -29.04 1.09
C LYS A 626 1.59 -29.80 -0.16
N LYS A 627 0.68 -29.22 -0.95
CA LYS A 627 0.23 -29.73 -2.26
C LYS A 627 1.30 -29.70 -3.38
N ARG A 628 2.46 -29.07 -3.18
CA ARG A 628 3.52 -28.87 -4.20
C ARG A 628 4.90 -29.44 -3.81
N ASN A 629 5.03 -30.15 -2.70
CA ASN A 629 6.28 -30.65 -2.10
C ASN A 629 7.08 -31.71 -2.93
N ARG A 630 6.85 -31.83 -4.25
CA ARG A 630 7.61 -32.72 -5.16
C ARG A 630 8.10 -31.97 -6.42
N LEU A 631 8.49 -30.70 -6.24
CA LEU A 631 9.10 -29.86 -7.28
C LEU A 631 10.59 -29.66 -6.98
N ALA A 632 11.44 -29.83 -8.00
CA ALA A 632 12.86 -29.48 -7.92
C ALA A 632 13.04 -27.96 -7.75
N GLN A 633 14.02 -27.55 -6.95
CA GLN A 633 14.29 -26.16 -6.53
C GLN A 633 14.31 -25.16 -7.70
N SER A 634 14.91 -25.53 -8.84
CA SER A 634 14.95 -24.69 -10.04
C SER A 634 13.55 -24.33 -10.57
N ARG A 635 12.65 -25.31 -10.70
CA ARG A 635 11.26 -25.09 -11.15
C ARG A 635 10.45 -24.27 -10.15
N MET A 636 10.81 -24.36 -8.87
CA MET A 636 10.20 -23.56 -7.81
C MET A 636 10.64 -22.09 -7.91
N ASN A 637 11.94 -21.85 -8.13
CA ASN A 637 12.48 -20.52 -8.38
C ASN A 637 11.88 -19.88 -9.64
N ASP A 638 11.70 -20.64 -10.73
CA ASP A 638 10.99 -20.20 -11.95
C ASP A 638 9.56 -19.74 -11.62
N LEU A 639 8.80 -20.54 -10.87
CA LEU A 639 7.42 -20.24 -10.47
C LEU A 639 7.33 -19.00 -9.57
N VAL A 640 8.25 -18.85 -8.62
CA VAL A 640 8.39 -17.64 -7.79
C VAL A 640 8.67 -16.43 -8.67
N TYR A 641 9.70 -16.49 -9.52
CA TYR A 641 10.12 -15.40 -10.40
C TYR A 641 8.98 -14.90 -11.29
N ILE A 642 8.23 -15.82 -11.92
CA ILE A 642 7.06 -15.50 -12.75
C ILE A 642 5.94 -14.87 -11.90
N LYS A 643 5.56 -15.49 -10.78
CA LYS A 643 4.43 -15.02 -9.95
C LYS A 643 4.72 -13.64 -9.37
N TYR A 644 5.93 -13.44 -8.83
CA TYR A 644 6.37 -12.21 -8.19
C TYR A 644 6.46 -11.06 -9.20
N ASN A 645 7.15 -11.25 -10.34
CA ASN A 645 7.27 -10.19 -11.35
C ASN A 645 5.93 -9.83 -12.02
N ARG A 646 5.01 -10.79 -12.18
CA ARG A 646 3.64 -10.49 -12.64
C ARG A 646 2.82 -9.71 -11.61
N ALA A 647 2.98 -10.02 -10.32
CA ALA A 647 2.32 -9.26 -9.24
C ALA A 647 2.87 -7.82 -9.16
N LEU A 648 4.19 -7.63 -9.17
CA LEU A 648 4.82 -6.30 -9.20
C LEU A 648 4.35 -5.47 -10.40
N LYS A 649 4.34 -6.05 -11.60
CA LYS A 649 3.85 -5.33 -12.80
C LYS A 649 2.38 -4.91 -12.70
N ARG A 650 1.50 -5.73 -12.12
CA ARG A 650 0.09 -5.35 -11.88
C ARG A 650 -0.02 -4.25 -10.82
N ARG A 651 0.70 -4.37 -9.71
CA ARG A 651 0.76 -3.37 -8.65
C ARG A 651 1.24 -2.02 -9.18
N TYR A 652 2.29 -2.00 -9.99
CA TYR A 652 2.77 -0.80 -10.67
C TYR A 652 1.76 -0.21 -11.66
N ASN A 653 1.02 -1.03 -12.40
CA ASN A 653 -0.08 -0.56 -13.26
C ASN A 653 -1.24 0.05 -12.45
N LEU A 654 -1.48 -0.43 -11.23
CA LEU A 654 -2.53 0.00 -10.30
C LEU A 654 -2.03 0.94 -9.19
N ARG A 655 -0.80 1.46 -9.30
CA ARG A 655 -0.14 2.34 -8.29
C ARG A 655 -0.90 3.64 -8.02
N ASP A 656 -1.86 3.98 -8.88
CA ASP A 656 -2.70 5.15 -8.75
C ASP A 656 -3.94 4.93 -7.87
N THR A 657 -4.34 3.67 -7.62
CA THR A 657 -5.55 3.27 -6.86
C THR A 657 -5.28 2.49 -5.57
N ILE A 658 -4.13 1.82 -5.43
CA ILE A 658 -3.78 1.01 -4.24
C ILE A 658 -3.19 1.89 -3.12
N ASP A 659 -3.75 1.81 -1.90
CA ASP A 659 -3.11 2.37 -0.70
C ASP A 659 -1.98 1.45 -0.21
N PRO A 660 -0.72 1.91 -0.13
CA PRO A 660 0.43 1.07 0.21
C PRO A 660 0.36 0.41 1.60
N ILE A 661 -0.41 0.97 2.56
CA ILE A 661 -0.57 0.42 3.91
C ILE A 661 -1.90 -0.37 4.06
N SER A 662 -2.77 -0.36 3.05
CA SER A 662 -4.05 -1.07 3.11
C SER A 662 -3.86 -2.58 3.22
N LEU A 663 -4.51 -3.17 4.23
CA LEU A 663 -4.59 -4.61 4.42
C LEU A 663 -5.71 -5.27 3.59
N LYS A 664 -6.47 -4.51 2.79
CA LYS A 664 -7.52 -5.03 1.89
C LYS A 664 -6.97 -5.40 0.50
N ASP A 665 -5.88 -4.77 0.09
CA ASP A 665 -5.19 -5.01 -1.19
C ASP A 665 -4.10 -6.10 -1.05
N VAL A 666 -4.03 -6.71 0.14
CA VAL A 666 -3.18 -7.84 0.49
C VAL A 666 -4.02 -9.11 0.31
N ASP A 667 -3.75 -9.86 -0.77
CA ASP A 667 -4.51 -11.05 -1.23
C ASP A 667 -5.04 -11.93 -0.08
N ASP A 668 -6.32 -12.33 -0.11
CA ASP A 668 -6.98 -13.05 0.99
C ASP A 668 -6.34 -14.39 1.36
N SER A 669 -5.39 -14.90 0.56
CA SER A 669 -4.51 -16.01 0.93
C SER A 669 -3.46 -15.67 2.02
N ASN A 670 -3.37 -14.41 2.46
CA ASN A 670 -2.50 -13.93 3.55
C ASN A 670 -3.03 -14.32 4.94
N GLU A 671 -3.13 -15.62 5.21
CA GLU A 671 -3.47 -16.21 6.52
C GLU A 671 -2.62 -15.63 7.66
N TRP A 672 -1.37 -15.23 7.37
CA TRP A 672 -0.40 -14.68 8.33
C TRP A 672 -0.82 -13.39 9.03
N LEU A 673 -1.73 -12.60 8.44
CA LEU A 673 -2.29 -11.40 9.08
C LEU A 673 -3.29 -11.73 10.20
N ILE A 674 -3.75 -12.99 10.30
CA ILE A 674 -4.64 -13.46 11.36
C ILE A 674 -3.80 -14.09 12.46
N GLY A 675 -3.06 -13.25 13.19
CA GLY A 675 -2.38 -13.67 14.40
C GLY A 675 -3.39 -14.23 15.41
N ARG A 676 -3.28 -15.54 15.71
CA ARG A 676 -3.77 -16.02 17.02
C ARG A 676 -2.91 -15.36 18.09
N VAL A 677 -3.57 -14.95 19.17
CA VAL A 677 -2.93 -14.79 20.47
C VAL A 677 -2.80 -16.21 21.01
N GLU A 678 -1.57 -16.63 21.30
CA GLU A 678 -1.33 -17.84 22.09
C GLU A 678 -1.54 -17.42 23.55
N GLU A 679 -2.24 -18.26 24.32
CA GLU A 679 -2.86 -17.81 25.59
C GLU A 679 -1.81 -17.53 26.68
N ASP A 680 -0.58 -18.00 26.47
CA ASP A 680 0.55 -17.97 27.40
C ASP A 680 1.24 -16.59 27.53
N GLU A 681 1.07 -15.66 26.57
CA GLU A 681 1.69 -14.31 26.63
C GLU A 681 0.98 -13.33 27.60
N VAL A 682 -0.07 -13.77 28.32
CA VAL A 682 -1.01 -12.87 29.02
C VAL A 682 -0.84 -12.86 30.55
N GLU A 683 -0.20 -13.86 31.15
CA GLU A 683 -0.32 -14.10 32.60
C GLU A 683 0.64 -13.30 33.50
N GLU A 684 1.82 -12.87 33.03
CA GLU A 684 2.92 -12.43 33.94
C GLU A 684 2.91 -10.93 34.38
N PHE A 685 1.98 -10.09 33.90
CA PHE A 685 2.08 -8.62 34.05
C PHE A 685 0.81 -7.90 34.55
N ALA A 686 0.07 -8.50 35.49
CA ALA A 686 -1.25 -8.02 35.91
C ALA A 686 -1.40 -7.46 37.35
N GLU A 687 -0.62 -7.92 38.34
CA GLU A 687 -0.98 -7.69 39.76
C GLU A 687 -0.22 -6.53 40.47
N ASP A 688 1.06 -6.31 40.15
CA ASP A 688 1.95 -5.39 40.89
C ASP A 688 2.19 -4.01 40.22
N ASP A 689 1.40 -3.65 39.20
CA ASP A 689 1.42 -2.29 38.64
C ASP A 689 0.90 -1.29 39.70
N LEU A 690 1.64 -0.20 39.94
CA LEU A 690 1.22 0.85 40.88
C LEU A 690 0.06 1.67 40.32
N VAL A 691 -0.81 2.18 41.21
CA VAL A 691 -1.94 3.04 40.82
C VAL A 691 -1.46 4.44 40.39
N PHE A 692 -0.40 4.94 41.04
CA PHE A 692 0.38 6.13 40.66
C PHE A 692 1.87 5.86 40.90
N ASN A 693 2.75 6.50 40.12
CA ASN A 693 4.18 6.18 40.08
C ASN A 693 4.95 6.36 41.41
N ASP A 694 4.41 7.14 42.35
CA ASP A 694 5.05 7.52 43.62
C ASP A 694 4.27 7.01 44.86
N ASP A 695 3.34 6.07 44.66
CA ASP A 695 2.41 5.58 45.70
C ASP A 695 2.75 4.15 46.18
N ILE A 696 2.26 3.76 47.36
CA ILE A 696 2.44 2.40 47.93
C ILE A 696 1.29 1.45 47.51
N LEU A 697 0.31 1.94 46.74
CA LEU A 697 -0.90 1.21 46.36
C LEU A 697 -0.78 0.57 44.98
N THR A 698 -0.84 -0.78 44.92
CA THR A 698 -0.96 -1.54 43.67
C THR A 698 -2.42 -1.70 43.23
N TRP A 699 -2.66 -2.07 41.97
CA TRP A 699 -3.99 -2.48 41.53
C TRP A 699 -4.49 -3.73 42.29
N GLY A 700 -3.59 -4.60 42.78
CA GLY A 700 -3.91 -5.68 43.71
C GLY A 700 -4.37 -5.24 45.11
N ASN A 701 -4.05 -4.01 45.55
CA ASN A 701 -4.70 -3.42 46.74
C ASN A 701 -6.13 -2.95 46.40
N VAL A 702 -6.32 -2.33 45.23
CA VAL A 702 -7.62 -1.82 44.77
C VAL A 702 -8.63 -2.96 44.55
N ALA A 703 -8.20 -4.12 44.04
CA ALA A 703 -9.04 -5.30 43.87
C ALA A 703 -9.64 -5.80 45.20
N ARG A 704 -8.79 -6.01 46.21
CA ARG A 704 -9.20 -6.37 47.58
C ARG A 704 -10.12 -5.32 48.21
N ALA A 705 -9.76 -4.03 48.11
CA ALA A 705 -10.59 -2.94 48.63
C ALA A 705 -11.96 -2.82 47.94
N SER A 706 -12.08 -3.31 46.70
CA SER A 706 -13.34 -3.31 45.93
C SER A 706 -14.22 -4.55 46.17
N GLY A 707 -13.82 -5.47 47.06
CA GLY A 707 -14.56 -6.71 47.33
C GLY A 707 -14.52 -7.70 46.16
N VAL A 708 -13.49 -7.63 45.31
CA VAL A 708 -13.26 -8.58 44.21
C VAL A 708 -12.11 -9.49 44.60
N GLU A 709 -12.42 -10.51 45.39
CA GLU A 709 -11.48 -11.57 45.79
C GLU A 709 -12.08 -12.95 45.40
N GLU A 710 -11.22 -13.87 44.99
CA GLU A 710 -11.62 -15.20 44.51
C GLU A 710 -11.66 -16.22 45.66
N GLU A 711 -12.69 -17.07 45.69
CA GLU A 711 -12.67 -18.28 46.50
C GLU A 711 -11.66 -19.29 45.90
N ARG A 712 -10.41 -19.24 46.38
CA ARG A 712 -9.33 -20.13 45.95
C ARG A 712 -9.65 -21.60 46.25
N PHE A 713 -10.10 -22.34 45.23
CA PHE A 713 -10.18 -23.80 45.25
C PHE A 713 -8.77 -24.43 45.24
N ASN A 714 -8.13 -24.46 46.41
CA ASN A 714 -6.84 -25.10 46.61
C ASN A 714 -6.93 -26.62 46.37
N PHE A 715 -6.47 -27.08 45.20
CA PHE A 715 -6.14 -28.50 45.04
C PHE A 715 -4.93 -28.85 45.92
N ARG A 716 -5.03 -29.95 46.67
CA ARG A 716 -4.02 -30.35 47.65
C ARG A 716 -2.72 -30.79 46.98
N SER A 717 -1.70 -29.93 47.01
CA SER A 717 -0.32 -30.40 46.88
C SER A 717 0.04 -31.32 48.05
N ARG A 718 0.73 -32.44 47.76
CA ARG A 718 1.04 -33.47 48.75
C ARG A 718 2.40 -33.17 49.38
N MET A 719 2.39 -32.87 50.68
CA MET A 719 3.56 -32.47 51.46
C MET A 719 4.71 -33.50 51.36
N GLY A 720 5.87 -33.06 50.90
CA GLY A 720 7.11 -33.83 50.91
C GLY A 720 7.96 -33.49 52.14
N THR A 721 8.14 -34.46 53.03
CA THR A 721 8.90 -34.26 54.28
C THR A 721 10.39 -34.54 54.05
N LEU A 722 11.29 -33.66 54.53
CA LEU A 722 12.72 -33.97 54.60
C LEU A 722 13.00 -34.99 55.71
N GLY A 723 13.86 -35.98 55.43
CA GLY A 723 14.33 -36.99 56.39
C GLY A 723 15.67 -37.58 55.94
N GLN A 724 16.61 -37.73 56.87
CA GLN A 724 18.04 -37.93 56.59
C GLN A 724 18.50 -39.40 56.38
N ALA A 725 19.48 -39.53 55.47
CA ALA A 725 20.75 -40.30 55.60
C ALA A 725 20.90 -41.78 55.20
N THR A 726 22.14 -42.06 54.75
CA THR A 726 22.83 -43.36 54.50
C THR A 726 22.41 -44.19 53.27
N GLY A 727 23.37 -44.93 52.68
CA GLY A 727 23.13 -45.93 51.62
C GLY A 727 24.11 -45.88 50.43
N SER A 728 25.02 -46.86 50.33
CA SER A 728 26.09 -46.92 49.32
C SER A 728 25.76 -47.76 48.08
N SER A 729 26.40 -47.44 46.94
CA SER A 729 26.93 -48.36 45.90
C SER A 729 26.03 -49.06 44.84
N SER A 730 26.53 -48.96 43.59
CA SER A 730 26.74 -50.00 42.54
C SER A 730 25.62 -50.57 41.62
N SER A 731 25.98 -50.57 40.31
CA SER A 731 25.85 -51.62 39.26
C SER A 731 24.52 -51.97 38.54
N SER A 732 24.53 -51.73 37.20
CA SER A 732 24.09 -52.55 36.02
C SER A 732 22.74 -53.34 36.04
N HIS A 733 21.98 -53.53 34.92
CA HIS A 733 22.36 -54.03 33.58
C HIS A 733 21.31 -53.72 32.46
N HIS A 734 21.77 -53.79 31.20
CA HIS A 734 21.12 -54.25 29.93
C HIS A 734 19.80 -53.67 29.34
N ALA A 735 19.82 -53.51 28.00
CA ALA A 735 18.69 -53.54 27.06
C ALA A 735 18.56 -54.95 26.41
N PRO A 736 17.52 -55.27 25.62
CA PRO A 736 17.44 -54.99 24.16
C PRO A 736 16.20 -54.14 23.77
N HIS A 737 16.10 -53.42 22.63
CA HIS A 737 16.23 -53.71 21.17
C HIS A 737 14.88 -54.12 20.51
N ASP A 738 14.61 -53.49 19.36
CA ASP A 738 13.64 -53.76 18.26
C ASP A 738 12.90 -52.46 17.84
N GLY A 739 12.76 -52.13 16.55
CA GLY A 739 13.33 -52.70 15.33
C GLY A 739 12.94 -51.85 14.10
N ASP A 740 13.76 -51.85 13.05
CA ASP A 740 13.63 -50.95 11.88
C ASP A 740 12.73 -51.51 10.76
N GLU A 741 12.09 -50.62 10.00
CA GLU A 741 11.60 -50.89 8.62
C GLU A 741 12.02 -49.71 7.72
N GLU A 742 12.95 -49.98 6.80
CA GLU A 742 13.31 -49.10 5.67
C GLU A 742 12.44 -49.43 4.45
N ASP A 743 12.28 -48.48 3.51
CA ASP A 743 11.71 -48.77 2.17
C ASP A 743 12.31 -47.80 1.14
N GLU A 744 12.57 -48.29 -0.08
CA GLU A 744 13.70 -47.82 -0.91
C GLU A 744 13.45 -46.55 -1.78
N GLU A 745 14.49 -45.72 -1.96
CA GLU A 745 14.56 -44.75 -3.06
C GLU A 745 15.03 -45.42 -4.35
N ASN A 746 14.47 -45.02 -5.50
CA ASN A 746 14.83 -45.58 -6.81
C ASN A 746 15.06 -44.43 -7.81
N ASP A 747 16.32 -44.16 -8.15
CA ASP A 747 16.77 -43.04 -8.98
C ASP A 747 17.24 -43.52 -10.36
N GLU A 748 16.47 -43.24 -11.42
CA GLU A 748 16.88 -43.49 -12.80
C GLU A 748 17.43 -42.22 -13.44
N GLY A 749 18.75 -42.17 -13.55
CA GLY A 749 19.52 -40.96 -13.87
C GLY A 749 19.25 -40.34 -15.25
N TYR A 750 19.15 -39.02 -15.26
CA TYR A 750 19.30 -38.21 -16.47
C TYR A 750 20.79 -38.12 -16.85
N LYS A 751 21.19 -38.76 -17.96
CA LYS A 751 22.54 -38.61 -18.51
C LYS A 751 22.80 -37.16 -18.93
N SER A 752 23.94 -36.60 -18.54
CA SER A 752 24.54 -35.50 -19.31
C SER A 752 25.08 -36.05 -20.62
N CYS A 753 25.05 -35.24 -21.67
CA CYS A 753 25.64 -35.54 -22.96
C CYS A 753 26.65 -34.42 -23.29
N ASP A 754 27.76 -34.46 -22.59
CA ASP A 754 28.97 -33.71 -22.93
C ASP A 754 29.83 -34.61 -23.82
N GLU A 755 29.81 -34.35 -25.12
CA GLU A 755 30.76 -34.94 -26.09
C GLU A 755 31.83 -33.89 -26.42
N ASN A 756 33.02 -34.08 -25.85
CA ASN A 756 34.28 -33.72 -26.49
C ASN A 756 35.26 -34.87 -26.21
N ASP A 757 35.96 -35.29 -27.24
CA ASP A 757 36.72 -36.54 -27.31
C ASP A 757 38.22 -36.24 -27.27
N ASP A 758 38.90 -36.71 -26.22
CA ASP A 758 40.36 -36.59 -26.05
C ASP A 758 40.94 -38.00 -25.82
N GLY A 759 41.43 -38.60 -26.92
CA GLY A 759 42.18 -39.85 -26.93
C GLY A 759 43.64 -39.70 -26.45
N PRO A 760 44.33 -40.80 -26.07
CA PRO A 760 45.43 -40.71 -25.12
C PRO A 760 46.85 -40.56 -25.70
N LEU A 761 47.70 -40.00 -24.83
CA LEU A 761 49.17 -40.06 -24.76
C LEU A 761 49.89 -41.13 -25.59
N LEU A 762 50.89 -40.68 -26.38
CA LEU A 762 52.18 -41.33 -26.60
C LEU A 762 53.29 -40.25 -26.68
N ASP A 763 54.54 -40.69 -26.54
CA ASP A 763 55.74 -39.88 -26.30
C ASP A 763 56.48 -39.39 -27.59
N GLU A 764 57.72 -38.89 -27.40
CA GLU A 764 58.80 -38.61 -28.37
C GLU A 764 58.86 -37.22 -29.06
N ASP A 765 59.70 -36.36 -28.46
CA ASP A 765 60.91 -35.71 -29.02
C ASP A 765 60.88 -34.56 -30.07
N ASP A 766 61.77 -33.60 -29.77
CA ASP A 766 62.66 -32.77 -30.60
C ASP A 766 62.18 -31.73 -31.67
N ASP A 767 62.74 -30.53 -31.46
CA ASP A 767 63.42 -29.63 -32.41
C ASP A 767 62.71 -28.85 -33.56
N ASP A 768 62.88 -27.53 -33.43
CA ASP A 768 63.36 -26.55 -34.42
C ASP A 768 62.48 -25.91 -35.54
N TYR A 769 62.68 -24.58 -35.61
CA TYR A 769 62.73 -23.69 -36.78
C TYR A 769 61.48 -23.34 -37.63
N VAL A 770 61.15 -22.03 -37.59
CA VAL A 770 60.85 -21.14 -38.74
C VAL A 770 59.50 -21.35 -39.47
N ASP A 771 58.74 -20.32 -39.86
CA ASP A 771 58.98 -18.86 -40.03
C ASP A 771 57.84 -18.03 -39.41
#